data_AF-A0A938PBI5-F1
#
_entry.id   AF-A0A938PBI5-F1
#
_cell.length_a   1.000
_cell.length_b   1.000
_cell.length_c   1.000
_cell.angle_alpha   90.00
_cell.angle_beta   90.00
_cell.angle_gamma   90.00
#
_symmetry.space_group_name_H-M   'P 1'
#
loop_
_entity.id
_entity.type
_entity.pdbx_description
1 polymer ?
#
loop_
_entity_poly.entity_id
_entity_poly.type
_entity_poly.pdbx_seq_one_letter_code
_entity_poly.pdbx_strand_id
1 'polypeptide(L)'
;MKRFACVVSLVLCAFVRSVAQAASGADVFGLPIIQDRFSAIKRDLMAAVLAQDYGAMEDACRAGRALLPADPNFAYNLACALARQGKADAAFEMLREAVALGFRNADHIRRDADLASLHSSPAFAAVLKQAEPTPSADAPHGLYDATPTPVRPGGIAWVSSTNTVWDFDAALFRSVFVLSADSPRLAPADADAYRGPVQPLLAGWLREGRAAGNVGDLYDNRDDGHSALKVADFPGLARIVYGPEAASASNRPYYGAAQFIYNLPTFGNSSTALTQGPFWRCQARMLVCNPLRVGGLFNLYVSNHSYVYPSHQDYQAAQGDVFPFNTPYFIVSKGSSGSDQPFLRALAATLAAFSPETKRILVQNRLLAPTVQMILRATQRPVTHPDAYYTGVAHPAVFAGTNLNVDAMVRLANGLTSNTIPPLVTLRVLQERQPVYGRDFFDGFPAAGLYDSPACIARVFRGVGWSHSLTVAASAAALPGATNLTWRWVLLQGDPAKVTIRTLDPAGQVAAITVAYHEPGFPSAADPSLAASRVDIAAFAHNGAHPSAPAFLSFYFLNNETRVYSADHRILSVDYAATSTRYVDPVLSYRRDWKDVYRYNGKNQLTGWDRSRGLILESFTADGLRVETRDALGRPQTARAVRYLPRTPVNEKTLPDLVQVNDDRTFTYTYSSFDDAIGRPVAND
;
A
#
# COMPACT_ATOMS: atom_id res chain seq x y z
N MET A 1 -3.33 41.79 -19.61
CA MET A 1 -2.69 41.81 -20.95
C MET A 1 -1.21 41.46 -20.77
N LYS A 2 -0.77 40.34 -21.38
CA LYS A 2 0.56 40.05 -22.00
C LYS A 2 1.83 40.48 -21.23
N ARG A 3 2.94 39.74 -21.13
CA ARG A 3 3.50 38.45 -21.57
C ARG A 3 4.94 38.45 -21.02
N PHE A 4 5.45 37.33 -20.51
CA PHE A 4 6.86 36.86 -20.50
C PHE A 4 6.84 35.59 -19.62
N ALA A 5 6.66 34.35 -20.09
CA ALA A 5 7.20 33.57 -21.21
C ALA A 5 8.66 33.10 -21.02
N CYS A 6 8.78 31.85 -20.56
CA CYS A 6 9.56 30.75 -21.12
C CYS A 6 11.11 30.75 -21.05
N VAL A 7 11.66 29.81 -20.25
CA VAL A 7 12.80 28.96 -20.66
C VAL A 7 12.59 27.54 -20.10
N VAL A 8 11.88 26.70 -20.87
CA VAL A 8 11.98 25.24 -20.81
C VAL A 8 12.08 24.79 -22.26
N SER A 9 13.25 24.32 -22.67
CA SER A 9 13.47 23.28 -23.70
C SER A 9 14.93 23.26 -24.12
N LEU A 10 15.60 22.11 -23.94
CA LEU A 10 16.54 21.51 -24.91
C LEU A 10 17.05 20.16 -24.39
N VAL A 11 16.18 19.15 -24.42
CA VAL A 11 16.47 17.71 -24.69
C VAL A 11 15.18 17.02 -25.23
N LEU A 12 14.01 17.62 -25.02
CA LEU A 12 12.70 17.10 -25.44
C LEU A 12 12.37 17.29 -26.94
N CYS A 13 13.22 16.87 -27.86
CA CYS A 13 12.86 16.85 -29.30
C CYS A 13 13.30 15.60 -30.08
N ALA A 14 13.99 14.65 -29.46
CA ALA A 14 14.30 13.35 -30.08
C ALA A 14 13.40 12.19 -29.57
N PHE A 15 12.63 12.38 -28.49
CA PHE A 15 11.78 11.33 -27.89
C PHE A 15 10.28 11.51 -28.15
N VAL A 16 9.85 12.64 -28.71
CA VAL A 16 8.41 12.96 -28.88
C VAL A 16 7.81 12.30 -30.13
N ARG A 17 8.63 11.83 -31.07
CA ARG A 17 8.17 11.09 -32.26
C ARG A 17 8.00 9.58 -32.07
N SER A 18 8.51 8.98 -30.99
CA SER A 18 8.29 7.55 -30.70
C SER A 18 7.04 7.27 -29.87
N VAL A 19 6.43 8.28 -29.26
CA VAL A 19 5.25 8.11 -28.38
C VAL A 19 3.93 8.28 -29.16
N ALA A 20 3.92 9.05 -30.24
CA ALA A 20 2.72 9.30 -31.03
C ALA A 20 2.28 8.11 -31.91
N GLN A 21 3.15 7.11 -32.12
CA GLN A 21 2.81 5.90 -32.87
C GLN A 21 2.14 4.81 -32.00
N ALA A 22 2.11 4.98 -30.67
CA ALA A 22 1.63 3.95 -29.74
C ALA A 22 0.11 4.01 -29.44
N ALA A 23 -0.58 5.07 -29.84
CA ALA A 23 -1.96 5.32 -29.40
C ALA A 23 -3.05 4.60 -30.24
N SER A 24 -2.67 3.73 -31.18
CA SER A 24 -3.60 2.79 -31.86
C SER A 24 -3.17 1.32 -31.73
N GLY A 25 -2.42 0.98 -30.67
CA GLY A 25 -1.85 -0.36 -30.47
C GLY A 25 -0.92 -0.44 -29.25
N ALA A 26 -1.29 0.19 -28.14
CA ALA A 26 -0.47 0.17 -26.93
C ALA A 26 -0.44 -1.24 -26.32
N ASP A 27 0.74 -1.85 -26.27
CA ASP A 27 0.97 -3.08 -25.51
C ASP A 27 0.62 -2.83 -24.04
N VAL A 28 -0.29 -3.65 -23.49
CA VAL A 28 -0.77 -3.53 -22.10
C VAL A 28 0.36 -3.43 -21.10
N PHE A 29 1.47 -4.14 -21.35
CA PHE A 29 2.64 -4.16 -20.47
C PHE A 29 3.39 -2.83 -20.43
N GLY A 30 3.16 -1.93 -21.39
CA GLY A 30 3.68 -0.57 -21.42
C GLY A 30 2.84 0.45 -20.64
N LEU A 31 1.57 0.17 -20.34
CA LEU A 31 0.65 1.11 -19.68
C LEU A 31 1.06 1.62 -18.27
N PRO A 32 1.86 0.90 -17.46
CA PRO A 32 2.32 1.45 -16.18
C PRO A 32 3.08 2.77 -16.29
N ILE A 33 3.72 3.06 -17.44
CA ILE A 33 4.51 4.28 -17.65
C ILE A 33 3.67 5.56 -17.62
N ILE A 34 2.35 5.45 -17.78
CA ILE A 34 1.41 6.57 -17.77
C ILE A 34 0.54 6.61 -16.52
N GLN A 35 0.73 5.71 -15.56
CA GLN A 35 -0.07 5.60 -14.33
C GLN A 35 -0.17 6.92 -13.55
N ASP A 36 0.94 7.61 -13.33
CA ASP A 36 0.95 8.84 -12.53
C ASP A 36 0.20 9.98 -13.22
N ARG A 37 0.34 10.08 -14.55
CA ARG A 37 -0.38 11.05 -15.37
C ARG A 37 -1.87 10.75 -15.39
N PHE A 38 -2.25 9.47 -15.55
CA PHE A 38 -3.65 9.04 -15.47
C PHE A 38 -4.25 9.38 -14.10
N SER A 39 -3.52 9.08 -13.02
CA SER A 39 -3.97 9.34 -11.65
C SER A 39 -4.15 10.84 -11.38
N ALA A 40 -3.30 11.69 -11.94
CA ALA A 40 -3.45 13.15 -11.85
C ALA A 40 -4.73 13.62 -12.57
N ILE A 41 -4.92 13.21 -13.82
CA ILE A 41 -6.11 13.56 -14.60
C ILE A 41 -7.39 13.08 -13.90
N LYS A 42 -7.39 11.86 -13.35
CA LYS A 42 -8.55 11.33 -12.61
C LYS A 42 -8.87 12.16 -11.37
N ARG A 43 -7.85 12.63 -10.63
CA ARG A 43 -8.06 13.53 -9.48
C ARG A 43 -8.66 14.85 -9.91
N ASP A 44 -8.15 15.45 -10.97
CA ASP A 44 -8.65 16.72 -11.50
C ASP A 44 -10.10 16.58 -11.99
N LEU A 45 -10.41 15.47 -12.69
CA LEU A 45 -11.77 15.13 -13.11
C LEU A 45 -12.71 14.98 -11.92
N MET A 46 -12.32 14.22 -10.88
CA MET A 46 -13.14 14.04 -9.68
C MET A 46 -13.37 15.36 -8.93
N ALA A 47 -12.35 16.21 -8.83
CA ALA A 47 -12.47 17.53 -8.21
C ALA A 47 -13.46 18.41 -8.99
N ALA A 48 -13.39 18.41 -10.32
CA ALA A 48 -14.32 19.14 -11.18
C ALA A 48 -15.76 18.64 -11.05
N VAL A 49 -15.97 17.31 -11.03
CA VAL A 49 -17.29 16.70 -10.84
C VAL A 49 -17.89 17.09 -9.49
N LEU A 50 -17.11 17.01 -8.40
CA LEU A 50 -17.57 17.40 -7.06
C LEU A 50 -17.91 18.89 -6.95
N ALA A 51 -17.16 19.74 -7.65
CA ALA A 51 -17.42 21.17 -7.74
C ALA A 51 -18.55 21.53 -8.72
N GLN A 52 -19.06 20.55 -9.49
CA GLN A 52 -19.94 20.76 -10.64
C GLN A 52 -19.38 21.77 -11.66
N ASP A 53 -18.05 21.85 -11.78
CA ASP A 53 -17.36 22.71 -12.73
C ASP A 53 -17.20 21.96 -14.06
N TYR A 54 -18.18 22.13 -14.94
CA TYR A 54 -18.20 21.45 -16.23
C TYR A 54 -17.11 21.92 -17.20
N GLY A 55 -16.53 23.11 -17.00
CA GLY A 55 -15.38 23.59 -17.78
C GLY A 55 -14.11 22.84 -17.39
N ALA A 56 -13.82 22.76 -16.09
CA ALA A 56 -12.70 21.97 -15.59
C ALA A 56 -12.88 20.46 -15.89
N MET A 57 -14.12 19.96 -15.87
CA MET A 57 -14.45 18.58 -16.25
C MET A 57 -14.12 18.32 -17.72
N GLU A 58 -14.49 19.25 -18.62
CA GLU A 58 -14.12 19.18 -20.03
C GLU A 58 -12.60 19.15 -20.22
N ASP A 59 -11.86 20.05 -19.56
CA ASP A 59 -10.40 20.13 -19.66
C ASP A 59 -9.73 18.82 -19.20
N ALA A 60 -10.15 18.28 -18.04
CA ALA A 60 -9.64 17.02 -17.52
C ALA A 60 -9.97 15.85 -18.46
N CYS A 61 -11.17 15.76 -19.01
CA CYS A 61 -11.54 14.71 -19.95
C CYS A 61 -10.76 14.82 -21.26
N ARG A 62 -10.50 16.03 -21.78
CA ARG A 62 -9.65 16.24 -22.96
C ARG A 62 -8.20 15.81 -22.71
N ALA A 63 -7.65 16.13 -21.54
CA ALA A 63 -6.33 15.65 -21.14
C ALA A 63 -6.30 14.11 -21.05
N GLY A 64 -7.36 13.51 -20.49
CA GLY A 64 -7.54 12.07 -20.42
C GLY A 64 -7.56 11.41 -21.79
N ARG A 65 -8.33 11.95 -22.73
CA ARG A 65 -8.36 11.50 -24.13
C ARG A 65 -7.03 11.67 -24.84
N ALA A 66 -6.26 12.72 -24.54
CA ALA A 66 -4.92 12.88 -25.10
C ALA A 66 -3.93 11.84 -24.56
N LEU A 67 -4.10 11.41 -23.29
CA LEU A 67 -3.26 10.40 -22.65
C LEU A 67 -3.64 8.97 -23.08
N LEU A 68 -4.93 8.64 -23.07
CA LEU A 68 -5.53 7.37 -23.49
C LEU A 68 -6.67 7.63 -24.51
N PRO A 69 -6.37 7.77 -25.80
CA PRO A 69 -7.41 7.97 -26.83
C PRO A 69 -8.41 6.81 -26.94
N ALA A 70 -7.98 5.59 -26.57
CA ALA A 70 -8.79 4.39 -26.64
C ALA A 70 -9.68 4.14 -25.40
N ASP A 71 -9.63 5.00 -24.38
CA ASP A 71 -10.46 4.82 -23.17
C ASP A 71 -11.88 5.35 -23.41
N PRO A 72 -12.91 4.47 -23.43
CA PRO A 72 -14.29 4.89 -23.63
C PRO A 72 -14.81 5.80 -22.51
N ASN A 73 -14.27 5.72 -21.30
CA ASN A 73 -14.76 6.50 -20.16
C ASN A 73 -14.41 7.99 -20.29
N PHE A 74 -13.23 8.34 -20.79
CA PHE A 74 -12.89 9.74 -21.03
C PHE A 74 -13.73 10.36 -22.15
N ALA A 75 -14.06 9.59 -23.20
CA ALA A 75 -14.99 10.03 -24.23
C ALA A 75 -16.41 10.21 -23.68
N TYR A 76 -16.90 9.27 -22.86
CA TYR A 76 -18.22 9.35 -22.23
C TYR A 76 -18.34 10.53 -21.27
N ASN A 77 -17.38 10.69 -20.36
CA ASN A 77 -17.36 11.80 -19.42
C ASN A 77 -17.22 13.16 -20.14
N LEU A 78 -16.46 13.22 -21.24
CA LEU A 78 -16.41 14.42 -22.07
C LEU A 78 -17.78 14.73 -22.69
N ALA A 79 -18.52 13.72 -23.16
CA ALA A 79 -19.87 13.91 -23.66
C ALA A 79 -20.80 14.51 -22.59
N CYS A 80 -20.72 14.01 -21.35
CA CYS A 80 -21.48 14.53 -20.21
C CYS A 80 -21.12 15.99 -19.91
N ALA A 81 -19.83 16.32 -19.82
CA ALA A 81 -19.34 17.68 -19.58
C ALA A 81 -19.82 18.67 -20.66
N LEU A 82 -19.80 18.25 -21.93
CA LEU A 82 -20.25 19.06 -23.06
C LEU A 82 -21.77 19.24 -23.08
N ALA A 83 -22.54 18.19 -22.78
CA ALA A 83 -23.99 18.24 -22.71
C ALA A 83 -24.48 19.19 -21.61
N ARG A 84 -23.82 19.19 -20.45
CA ARG A 84 -24.07 20.11 -19.33
C ARG A 84 -23.73 21.57 -19.63
N GLN A 85 -22.86 21.80 -20.61
CA GLN A 85 -22.55 23.14 -21.13
C GLN A 85 -23.42 23.55 -22.33
N GLY A 86 -24.42 22.74 -22.71
CA GLY A 86 -25.28 23.03 -23.86
C GLY A 86 -24.62 22.82 -25.23
N LYS A 87 -23.43 22.19 -25.28
CA LYS A 87 -22.67 21.93 -26.51
C LYS A 87 -23.13 20.61 -27.15
N ALA A 88 -24.40 20.57 -27.60
CA ALA A 88 -25.08 19.33 -27.98
C ALA A 88 -24.39 18.53 -29.11
N ASP A 89 -23.95 19.19 -30.19
CA ASP A 89 -23.31 18.49 -31.32
C ASP A 89 -22.00 17.81 -30.91
N ALA A 90 -21.14 18.55 -30.20
CA ALA A 90 -19.89 18.02 -29.67
C ALA A 90 -20.14 16.89 -28.64
N ALA A 91 -21.19 17.00 -27.83
CA ALA A 91 -21.58 15.93 -26.90
C ALA A 91 -21.98 14.65 -27.65
N PHE A 92 -22.75 14.75 -28.74
CA PHE A 92 -23.11 13.60 -29.56
C PHE A 92 -21.91 12.96 -30.26
N GLU A 93 -20.95 13.74 -30.74
CA GLU A 93 -19.71 13.21 -31.30
C GLU A 93 -18.97 12.35 -30.28
N MET A 94 -18.78 12.87 -29.06
CA MET A 94 -18.08 12.17 -28.00
C MET A 94 -18.83 10.95 -27.50
N LEU A 95 -20.16 11.03 -27.42
CA LEU A 95 -20.98 9.91 -27.00
C LEU A 95 -20.95 8.76 -28.02
N ARG A 96 -20.99 9.08 -29.32
CA ARG A 96 -20.80 8.07 -30.39
C ARG A 96 -19.41 7.47 -30.34
N GLU A 97 -18.39 8.28 -30.10
CA GLU A 97 -17.02 7.79 -29.98
C GLU A 97 -16.85 6.86 -28.76
N ALA A 98 -17.40 7.22 -27.59
CA ALA A 98 -17.40 6.37 -26.41
C ALA A 98 -18.03 5.00 -26.71
N VAL A 99 -19.17 4.98 -27.40
CA VAL A 99 -19.79 3.75 -27.88
C VAL A 99 -18.88 3.06 -28.91
N ALA A 100 -18.31 3.73 -29.89
CA ALA A 100 -17.37 3.07 -30.82
C ALA A 100 -16.17 2.39 -30.10
N LEU A 101 -15.68 3.00 -29.01
CA LEU A 101 -14.58 2.52 -28.16
C LEU A 101 -14.99 1.42 -27.16
N GLY A 102 -16.27 1.04 -27.09
CA GLY A 102 -16.74 -0.09 -26.28
C GLY A 102 -17.59 0.26 -25.06
N PHE A 103 -18.03 1.51 -24.88
CA PHE A 103 -19.01 1.86 -23.84
C PHE A 103 -20.39 1.23 -24.16
N ARG A 104 -20.64 0.00 -23.68
CA ARG A 104 -21.84 -0.82 -23.97
C ARG A 104 -22.82 -0.87 -22.80
N ASN A 105 -23.29 0.29 -22.34
CA ASN A 105 -24.27 0.38 -21.26
C ASN A 105 -25.40 1.36 -21.58
N ALA A 106 -26.28 0.97 -22.52
CA ALA A 106 -27.43 1.78 -22.94
C ALA A 106 -28.33 2.21 -21.76
N ASP A 107 -28.47 1.37 -20.73
CA ASP A 107 -29.26 1.70 -19.54
C ASP A 107 -28.66 2.83 -18.71
N HIS A 108 -27.33 2.84 -18.56
CA HIS A 108 -26.61 3.94 -17.91
C HIS A 108 -26.76 5.23 -18.72
N ILE A 109 -26.46 5.20 -20.03
CA ILE A 109 -26.58 6.36 -20.93
C ILE A 109 -28.00 6.96 -20.85
N ARG A 110 -29.05 6.12 -20.85
CA ARG A 110 -30.44 6.57 -20.84
C ARG A 110 -30.85 7.27 -19.54
N ARG A 111 -30.26 6.89 -18.41
CA ARG A 111 -30.63 7.42 -17.07
C ARG A 111 -29.72 8.54 -16.61
N ASP A 112 -28.66 8.83 -17.36
CA ASP A 112 -27.69 9.85 -16.99
C ASP A 112 -28.31 11.25 -17.05
N ALA A 113 -28.39 11.92 -15.90
CA ALA A 113 -28.93 13.26 -15.81
C ALA A 113 -28.05 14.29 -16.53
N ASP A 114 -26.77 14.00 -16.74
CA ASP A 114 -25.86 14.90 -17.46
C ASP A 114 -26.16 14.94 -18.96
N LEU A 115 -26.77 13.89 -19.50
CA LEU A 115 -27.17 13.77 -20.90
C LEU A 115 -28.64 14.16 -21.15
N ALA A 116 -29.36 14.65 -20.13
CA ALA A 116 -30.79 14.94 -20.22
C ALA A 116 -31.15 15.92 -21.38
N SER A 117 -30.26 16.86 -21.70
CA SER A 117 -30.43 17.81 -22.81
C SER A 117 -30.41 17.13 -24.19
N LEU A 118 -29.91 15.89 -24.28
CA LEU A 118 -29.80 15.12 -25.53
C LEU A 118 -30.98 14.17 -25.75
N HIS A 119 -31.77 13.86 -24.71
CA HIS A 119 -32.77 12.78 -24.73
C HIS A 119 -33.87 12.94 -25.79
N SER A 120 -34.26 14.17 -26.12
CA SER A 120 -35.31 14.45 -27.10
C SER A 120 -34.84 14.32 -28.56
N SER A 121 -33.53 14.15 -28.79
CA SER A 121 -32.97 14.05 -30.14
C SER A 121 -33.11 12.63 -30.71
N PRO A 122 -33.53 12.46 -31.97
CA PRO A 122 -33.52 11.16 -32.65
C PRO A 122 -32.12 10.51 -32.69
N ALA A 123 -31.06 11.31 -32.71
CA ALA A 123 -29.68 10.82 -32.69
C ALA A 123 -29.35 10.05 -31.39
N PHE A 124 -30.01 10.39 -30.28
CA PHE A 124 -29.81 9.72 -28.99
C PHE A 124 -30.34 8.28 -29.03
N ALA A 125 -31.50 8.04 -29.64
CA ALA A 125 -32.04 6.70 -29.82
C ALA A 125 -31.11 5.79 -30.64
N ALA A 126 -30.44 6.34 -31.66
CA ALA A 126 -29.47 5.60 -32.47
C ALA A 126 -28.22 5.21 -31.66
N VAL A 127 -27.70 6.12 -30.83
CA VAL A 127 -26.59 5.83 -29.90
C VAL A 127 -26.97 4.74 -28.91
N LEU A 128 -28.15 4.83 -28.29
CA LEU A 128 -28.62 3.81 -27.34
C LEU A 128 -28.66 2.42 -27.97
N LYS A 129 -29.15 2.31 -29.21
CA LYS A 129 -29.16 1.04 -29.94
C LYS A 129 -27.75 0.48 -30.18
N GLN A 130 -26.77 1.34 -30.47
CA GLN A 130 -25.37 0.92 -30.64
C GLN A 130 -24.68 0.57 -29.31
N ALA A 131 -25.15 1.15 -28.21
CA ALA A 131 -24.66 0.89 -26.86
C ALA A 131 -25.30 -0.32 -26.18
N GLU A 132 -26.25 -1.00 -26.85
CA GLU A 132 -26.82 -2.25 -26.35
C GLU A 132 -25.71 -3.30 -26.20
N PRO A 133 -25.76 -4.14 -25.16
CA PRO A 133 -24.80 -5.23 -25.00
C PRO A 133 -24.90 -6.19 -26.19
N THR A 134 -23.83 -6.32 -26.98
CA THR A 134 -23.78 -7.31 -28.06
C THR A 134 -23.26 -8.65 -27.52
N PRO A 135 -23.94 -9.79 -27.77
CA PRO A 135 -23.47 -11.11 -27.34
C PRO A 135 -22.28 -11.69 -28.14
N SER A 136 -21.67 -10.94 -29.07
CA SER A 136 -20.76 -11.49 -30.08
C SER A 136 -19.34 -11.70 -29.55
N ALA A 137 -18.78 -12.88 -29.83
CA ALA A 137 -17.37 -13.22 -29.59
C ALA A 137 -16.39 -12.43 -30.50
N ASP A 138 -16.89 -11.78 -31.56
CA ASP A 138 -16.09 -11.03 -32.54
C ASP A 138 -16.09 -9.51 -32.29
N ALA A 139 -16.61 -9.04 -31.15
CA ALA A 139 -16.53 -7.62 -30.81
C ALA A 139 -15.05 -7.20 -30.60
N PRO A 140 -14.62 -6.03 -31.12
CA PRO A 140 -13.26 -5.56 -30.86
C PRO A 140 -13.03 -5.41 -29.37
N HIS A 141 -11.94 -6.00 -28.86
CA HIS A 141 -11.57 -5.93 -27.46
C HIS A 141 -11.33 -4.48 -27.04
N GLY A 142 -12.11 -4.01 -26.08
CA GLY A 142 -11.87 -2.73 -25.43
C GLY A 142 -10.59 -2.73 -24.61
N LEU A 143 -10.10 -1.55 -24.26
CA LEU A 143 -8.88 -1.37 -23.46
C LEU A 143 -8.90 -2.16 -22.12
N TYR A 144 -10.09 -2.44 -21.60
CA TYR A 144 -10.33 -3.13 -20.34
C TYR A 144 -10.83 -4.57 -20.49
N ASP A 145 -10.88 -5.09 -21.72
CA ASP A 145 -11.36 -6.45 -22.00
C ASP A 145 -10.21 -7.45 -22.03
N ALA A 146 -10.17 -8.37 -21.06
CA ALA A 146 -9.27 -9.51 -21.07
C ALA A 146 -10.02 -10.77 -21.54
N THR A 147 -9.45 -11.50 -22.49
CA THR A 147 -9.97 -12.82 -22.90
C THR A 147 -9.44 -13.90 -21.98
N PRO A 148 -10.28 -14.61 -21.20
CA PRO A 148 -9.82 -15.65 -20.30
C PRO A 148 -9.07 -16.76 -21.05
N THR A 149 -7.88 -17.12 -20.58
CA THR A 149 -7.10 -18.23 -21.17
C THR A 149 -7.34 -19.54 -20.41
N PRO A 150 -7.57 -20.68 -21.09
CA PRO A 150 -7.72 -21.97 -20.42
C PRO A 150 -6.45 -22.40 -19.67
N VAL A 151 -6.62 -22.92 -18.45
CA VAL A 151 -5.56 -23.52 -17.64
C VAL A 151 -5.97 -24.93 -17.25
N ARG A 152 -5.07 -25.90 -17.47
CA ARG A 152 -5.23 -27.28 -17.02
C ARG A 152 -4.55 -27.47 -15.65
N PRO A 153 -5.08 -28.30 -14.74
CA PRO A 153 -4.40 -28.67 -13.50
C PRO A 153 -2.99 -29.21 -13.78
N GLY A 154 -2.01 -28.75 -13.02
CA GLY A 154 -0.59 -29.10 -13.22
C GLY A 154 0.05 -28.48 -14.46
N GLY A 155 -0.72 -27.71 -15.25
CA GLY A 155 -0.29 -27.14 -16.53
C GLY A 155 0.36 -25.77 -16.43
N ILE A 156 0.29 -25.04 -17.54
CA ILE A 156 0.83 -23.68 -17.66
C ILE A 156 -0.33 -22.69 -17.76
N ALA A 157 -0.25 -21.62 -16.97
CA ALA A 157 -1.08 -20.43 -17.09
C ALA A 157 -0.29 -19.33 -17.82
N TRP A 158 -0.50 -19.22 -19.14
CA TRP A 158 0.21 -18.27 -20.00
C TRP A 158 -0.33 -16.86 -19.82
N VAL A 159 0.49 -15.92 -19.37
CA VAL A 159 0.16 -14.49 -19.33
C VAL A 159 0.53 -13.87 -20.68
N SER A 160 -0.43 -13.22 -21.34
CA SER A 160 -0.28 -12.56 -22.64
C SER A 160 -1.01 -11.22 -22.64
N SER A 161 -0.81 -10.41 -23.68
CA SER A 161 -1.57 -9.18 -23.88
C SER A 161 -3.07 -9.42 -24.09
N THR A 162 -3.45 -10.61 -24.58
CA THR A 162 -4.86 -10.96 -24.85
C THR A 162 -5.66 -11.27 -23.59
N ASN A 163 -5.01 -11.74 -22.53
CA ASN A 163 -5.68 -12.11 -21.27
C ASN A 163 -5.35 -11.18 -20.11
N THR A 164 -4.64 -10.09 -20.38
CA THR A 164 -4.15 -9.16 -19.38
C THR A 164 -4.58 -7.74 -19.70
N VAL A 165 -5.02 -7.03 -18.67
CA VAL A 165 -5.31 -5.59 -18.71
C VAL A 165 -4.51 -4.87 -17.63
N TRP A 166 -4.29 -3.56 -17.80
CA TRP A 166 -3.75 -2.71 -16.74
C TRP A 166 -4.91 -2.04 -15.99
N ASP A 167 -5.06 -2.38 -14.73
CA ASP A 167 -6.04 -1.78 -13.83
C ASP A 167 -5.44 -0.50 -13.24
N PHE A 168 -5.82 0.64 -13.82
CA PHE A 168 -5.31 1.95 -13.40
C PHE A 168 -5.72 2.33 -11.97
N ASP A 169 -6.81 1.77 -11.44
CA ASP A 169 -7.27 2.08 -10.09
C ASP A 169 -6.48 1.29 -9.05
N ALA A 170 -6.15 0.04 -9.37
CA ALA A 170 -5.28 -0.79 -8.54
C ALA A 170 -3.78 -0.53 -8.77
N ALA A 171 -3.41 0.12 -9.87
CA ALA A 171 -2.04 0.20 -10.39
C ALA A 171 -1.37 -1.20 -10.47
N LEU A 172 -2.13 -2.17 -10.98
CA LEU A 172 -1.74 -3.57 -11.12
C LEU A 172 -2.21 -4.12 -12.47
N PHE A 173 -1.49 -5.12 -12.98
CA PHE A 173 -1.99 -5.95 -14.07
C PHE A 173 -3.10 -6.86 -13.55
N ARG A 174 -4.06 -7.18 -14.41
CA ARG A 174 -5.09 -8.19 -14.14
C ARG A 174 -5.08 -9.20 -15.26
N SER A 175 -4.69 -10.44 -14.96
CA SER A 175 -4.73 -11.54 -15.92
C SER A 175 -5.86 -12.51 -15.57
N VAL A 176 -6.61 -12.95 -16.59
CA VAL A 176 -7.80 -13.78 -16.41
C VAL A 176 -7.60 -15.16 -17.02
N PHE A 177 -7.91 -16.18 -16.23
CA PHE A 177 -7.82 -17.59 -16.60
C PHE A 177 -9.18 -18.28 -16.43
N VAL A 178 -9.41 -19.36 -17.18
CA VAL A 178 -10.54 -20.26 -16.96
C VAL A 178 -10.00 -21.67 -16.74
N LEU A 179 -10.44 -22.34 -15.67
CA LEU A 179 -10.10 -23.75 -15.48
C LEU A 179 -10.85 -24.58 -16.52
N SER A 180 -10.12 -25.33 -17.35
CA SER A 180 -10.70 -26.08 -18.46
C SER A 180 -11.71 -27.13 -17.96
N ALA A 181 -12.91 -27.18 -18.53
CA ALA A 181 -13.99 -28.08 -18.11
C ALA A 181 -13.65 -29.58 -18.24
N ASP A 182 -12.73 -29.92 -19.14
CA ASP A 182 -12.24 -31.29 -19.35
C ASP A 182 -11.14 -31.69 -18.35
N SER A 183 -10.85 -30.82 -17.37
CA SER A 183 -9.84 -31.08 -16.36
C SER A 183 -10.40 -32.04 -15.30
N PRO A 184 -9.92 -33.28 -15.22
CA PRO A 184 -10.41 -34.20 -14.20
C PRO A 184 -10.08 -33.62 -12.80
N ARG A 185 -10.98 -33.89 -11.84
CA ARG A 185 -10.61 -33.82 -10.42
C ARG A 185 -9.38 -34.70 -10.22
N LEU A 186 -8.48 -34.34 -9.31
CA LEU A 186 -7.34 -35.21 -8.96
C LEU A 186 -7.89 -36.61 -8.68
N ALA A 187 -7.40 -37.59 -9.43
CA ALA A 187 -7.71 -38.99 -9.19
C ALA A 187 -7.01 -39.42 -7.89
N PRO A 188 -7.53 -40.45 -7.18
CA PRO A 188 -6.83 -40.99 -6.00
C PRO A 188 -5.37 -41.38 -6.29
N ALA A 189 -5.06 -41.81 -7.52
CA ALA A 189 -3.70 -42.13 -7.96
C ALA A 189 -2.75 -40.91 -7.99
N ASP A 190 -3.28 -39.69 -8.13
CA ASP A 190 -2.46 -38.47 -8.10
C ASP A 190 -1.92 -38.17 -6.70
N ALA A 191 -2.52 -38.74 -5.65
CA ALA A 191 -1.98 -38.67 -4.29
C ALA A 191 -0.57 -39.28 -4.19
N ASP A 192 -0.27 -40.30 -5.02
CA ASP A 192 1.03 -40.95 -5.06
C ASP A 192 2.08 -40.13 -5.80
N ALA A 193 1.70 -39.03 -6.46
CA ALA A 193 2.62 -38.04 -7.04
C ALA A 193 3.01 -36.93 -6.04
N TYR A 194 2.31 -36.79 -4.91
CA TYR A 194 2.64 -35.77 -3.91
C TYR A 194 4.01 -36.03 -3.26
N ARG A 195 4.89 -35.02 -3.29
CA ARG A 195 6.26 -35.04 -2.70
C ARG A 195 6.52 -33.82 -1.80
N GLY A 196 5.46 -33.08 -1.43
CA GLY A 196 5.55 -31.95 -0.52
C GLY A 196 5.79 -32.34 0.95
N PRO A 197 5.84 -31.35 1.86
CA PRO A 197 5.92 -31.60 3.31
C PRO A 197 4.75 -32.47 3.79
N VAL A 198 4.92 -33.15 4.94
CA VAL A 198 3.85 -33.96 5.58
C VAL A 198 3.18 -34.96 4.62
N GLN A 199 4.01 -35.52 3.71
CA GLN A 199 3.58 -36.37 2.59
C GLN A 199 2.60 -37.48 2.97
N PRO A 200 2.84 -38.31 4.01
CA PRO A 200 1.95 -39.43 4.31
C PRO A 200 0.54 -38.97 4.67
N LEU A 201 0.45 -37.86 5.40
CA LEU A 201 -0.81 -37.30 5.87
C LEU A 201 -1.63 -36.72 4.71
N LEU A 202 -1.02 -35.83 3.92
CA LEU A 202 -1.74 -35.15 2.85
C LEU A 202 -2.07 -36.09 1.69
N ALA A 203 -1.16 -37.02 1.34
CA ALA A 203 -1.47 -38.06 0.37
C ALA A 203 -2.62 -38.96 0.84
N GLY A 204 -2.69 -39.31 2.13
CA GLY A 204 -3.83 -40.00 2.72
C GLY A 204 -5.15 -39.25 2.50
N TRP A 205 -5.21 -37.98 2.88
CA TRP A 205 -6.41 -37.16 2.70
C TRP A 205 -6.80 -36.92 1.24
N LEU A 206 -5.83 -36.86 0.32
CA LEU A 206 -6.11 -36.79 -1.12
C LEU A 206 -6.79 -38.08 -1.61
N ARG A 207 -6.30 -39.27 -1.21
CA ARG A 207 -6.95 -40.55 -1.55
C ARG A 207 -8.36 -40.66 -0.97
N GLU A 208 -8.56 -40.15 0.24
CA GLU A 208 -9.86 -40.11 0.92
C GLU A 208 -10.81 -39.03 0.37
N GLY A 209 -10.36 -38.14 -0.53
CA GLY A 209 -11.15 -37.02 -1.03
C GLY A 209 -11.42 -35.91 0.01
N ARG A 210 -10.71 -35.93 1.14
CA ARG A 210 -10.84 -34.95 2.24
C ARG A 210 -9.99 -33.70 2.04
N ALA A 211 -9.05 -33.71 1.10
CA ALA A 211 -8.21 -32.59 0.73
C ALA A 211 -8.51 -32.16 -0.72
N ALA A 212 -8.51 -30.86 -0.99
CA ALA A 212 -8.78 -30.30 -2.30
C ALA A 212 -7.64 -30.50 -3.31
N GLY A 213 -6.41 -30.69 -2.81
CA GLY A 213 -5.22 -30.61 -3.64
C GLY A 213 -4.99 -29.21 -4.22
N ASN A 214 -4.06 -29.08 -5.17
CA ASN A 214 -3.73 -27.79 -5.77
C ASN A 214 -4.44 -27.53 -7.10
N VAL A 215 -5.52 -28.27 -7.40
CA VAL A 215 -6.35 -27.99 -8.58
C VAL A 215 -6.90 -26.58 -8.50
N GLY A 216 -6.59 -25.77 -9.50
CA GLY A 216 -7.02 -24.38 -9.57
C GLY A 216 -6.11 -23.38 -8.86
N ASP A 217 -5.05 -23.83 -8.19
CA ASP A 217 -4.03 -22.94 -7.64
C ASP A 217 -2.97 -22.61 -8.70
N LEU A 218 -2.44 -21.40 -8.64
CA LEU A 218 -1.36 -20.91 -9.47
C LEU A 218 -0.09 -20.69 -8.63
N TYR A 219 1.05 -21.09 -9.17
CA TYR A 219 2.37 -20.71 -8.69
C TYR A 219 2.98 -19.62 -9.57
N ASP A 220 3.32 -18.48 -8.97
CA ASP A 220 3.95 -17.34 -9.63
C ASP A 220 5.40 -17.14 -9.17
N ASN A 221 6.36 -17.48 -10.03
CA ASN A 221 7.75 -17.18 -9.80
C ASN A 221 8.12 -15.84 -10.46
N ARG A 222 8.62 -14.89 -9.66
CA ARG A 222 8.95 -13.54 -10.11
C ARG A 222 10.41 -13.19 -9.90
N ASP A 223 11.28 -14.18 -9.99
CA ASP A 223 12.73 -14.03 -9.90
C ASP A 223 13.48 -14.78 -10.99
N ASP A 224 12.81 -15.04 -12.13
CA ASP A 224 13.39 -15.69 -13.31
C ASP A 224 13.94 -17.10 -13.00
N GLY A 225 13.23 -17.81 -12.12
CA GLY A 225 13.56 -19.15 -11.68
C GLY A 225 14.64 -19.24 -10.61
N HIS A 226 15.13 -18.11 -10.08
CA HIS A 226 16.23 -18.05 -9.11
C HIS A 226 15.94 -18.83 -7.81
N SER A 227 14.71 -18.75 -7.30
CA SER A 227 14.22 -19.57 -6.18
C SER A 227 12.89 -20.22 -6.56
N ALA A 228 12.87 -20.98 -7.66
CA ALA A 228 11.64 -21.63 -8.12
C ALA A 228 11.21 -22.81 -7.23
N LEU A 229 9.91 -22.85 -6.89
CA LEU A 229 9.29 -24.04 -6.33
C LEU A 229 9.27 -25.16 -7.36
N LYS A 230 9.62 -26.38 -6.95
CA LYS A 230 9.43 -27.59 -7.76
C LYS A 230 7.95 -27.97 -7.82
N VAL A 231 7.21 -27.37 -8.76
CA VAL A 231 5.75 -27.54 -8.90
C VAL A 231 5.30 -29.00 -9.07
N ALA A 232 6.15 -29.85 -9.67
CA ALA A 232 5.87 -31.27 -9.86
C ALA A 232 5.68 -32.05 -8.54
N ASP A 233 6.13 -31.53 -7.41
CA ASP A 233 5.92 -32.14 -6.09
C ASP A 233 4.47 -31.92 -5.57
N PHE A 234 3.68 -31.09 -6.24
CA PHE A 234 2.34 -30.64 -5.83
C PHE A 234 1.31 -30.90 -6.94
N PRO A 235 0.65 -32.07 -6.95
CA PRO A 235 -0.30 -32.44 -8.00
C PRO A 235 -1.43 -31.41 -8.17
N GLY A 236 -1.69 -31.04 -9.43
CA GLY A 236 -2.71 -30.06 -9.80
C GLY A 236 -2.25 -28.60 -9.81
N LEU A 237 -1.08 -28.28 -9.22
CA LEU A 237 -0.55 -26.91 -9.19
C LEU A 237 -0.10 -26.44 -10.57
N ALA A 238 -0.77 -25.44 -11.13
CA ALA A 238 -0.36 -24.85 -12.41
C ALA A 238 0.71 -23.76 -12.18
N ARG A 239 1.65 -23.62 -13.11
CA ARG A 239 2.66 -22.55 -13.07
C ARG A 239 2.29 -21.41 -13.99
N ILE A 240 2.48 -20.18 -13.54
CA ILE A 240 2.38 -19.00 -14.40
C ILE A 240 3.64 -18.92 -15.26
N VAL A 241 3.46 -18.62 -16.54
CA VAL A 241 4.54 -18.31 -17.48
C VAL A 241 4.19 -17.04 -18.22
N TYR A 242 5.11 -16.07 -18.21
CA TYR A 242 4.95 -14.79 -18.87
C TYR A 242 5.35 -14.93 -20.35
N GLY A 243 4.44 -14.56 -21.25
CA GLY A 243 4.64 -14.61 -22.70
C GLY A 243 5.68 -13.59 -23.20
N PRO A 244 6.08 -13.67 -24.48
CA PRO A 244 7.11 -12.82 -25.07
C PRO A 244 6.86 -11.32 -24.91
N GLU A 245 5.61 -10.88 -24.96
CA GLU A 245 5.19 -9.48 -24.81
C GLU A 245 5.57 -8.96 -23.41
N ALA A 246 5.16 -9.69 -22.36
CA ALA A 246 5.52 -9.37 -20.99
C ALA A 246 7.04 -9.49 -20.75
N ALA A 247 7.68 -10.51 -21.34
CA ALA A 247 9.11 -10.75 -21.15
C ALA A 247 10.00 -9.67 -21.79
N SER A 248 9.55 -9.09 -22.91
CA SER A 248 10.27 -8.05 -23.67
C SER A 248 9.94 -6.62 -23.22
N ALA A 249 8.89 -6.43 -22.41
CA ALA A 249 8.53 -5.12 -21.88
C ALA A 249 9.65 -4.50 -21.02
N SER A 250 9.93 -3.22 -21.26
CA SER A 250 11.06 -2.50 -20.65
C SER A 250 10.97 -2.35 -19.12
N ASN A 251 9.76 -2.36 -18.57
CA ASN A 251 9.50 -2.34 -17.13
C ASN A 251 9.61 -3.72 -16.45
N ARG A 252 9.87 -4.79 -17.22
CA ARG A 252 10.04 -6.17 -16.75
C ARG A 252 8.95 -6.58 -15.74
N PRO A 253 7.67 -6.56 -16.13
CA PRO A 253 6.55 -6.71 -15.21
C PRO A 253 6.51 -8.10 -14.58
N TYR A 254 7.21 -9.10 -15.13
CA TYR A 254 7.35 -10.45 -14.58
C TYR A 254 8.36 -10.57 -13.43
N TYR A 255 9.18 -9.56 -13.16
CA TYR A 255 10.32 -9.63 -12.24
C TYR A 255 10.15 -8.73 -11.01
N GLY A 256 10.59 -9.21 -9.84
CA GLY A 256 10.52 -8.49 -8.57
C GLY A 256 9.18 -8.67 -7.84
N ALA A 257 8.81 -7.70 -7.01
CA ALA A 257 7.55 -7.71 -6.26
C ALA A 257 6.32 -7.98 -7.14
N ALA A 258 5.29 -8.62 -6.57
CA ALA A 258 4.03 -8.94 -7.23
C ALA A 258 3.37 -7.70 -7.87
N GLN A 259 2.96 -7.83 -9.14
CA GLN A 259 2.30 -6.77 -9.91
C GLN A 259 1.03 -7.24 -10.63
N PHE A 260 0.61 -8.48 -10.41
CA PHE A 260 -0.48 -9.12 -11.16
C PHE A 260 -1.55 -9.62 -10.20
N ILE A 261 -2.79 -9.22 -10.46
CA ILE A 261 -3.99 -9.81 -9.90
C ILE A 261 -4.42 -10.95 -10.85
N TYR A 262 -4.72 -12.09 -10.26
CA TYR A 262 -5.26 -13.27 -10.95
C TYR A 262 -6.63 -13.58 -10.38
N ASN A 263 -7.52 -14.12 -11.21
CA ASN A 263 -8.85 -14.55 -10.77
C ASN A 263 -8.86 -15.90 -10.04
N LEU A 264 -7.75 -16.65 -10.09
CA LEU A 264 -7.54 -17.90 -9.38
C LEU A 264 -6.65 -17.69 -8.13
N PRO A 265 -6.73 -18.55 -7.11
CA PRO A 265 -5.79 -18.54 -5.99
C PRO A 265 -4.34 -18.60 -6.47
N THR A 266 -3.51 -17.70 -5.96
CA THR A 266 -2.11 -17.62 -6.36
C THR A 266 -1.21 -17.54 -5.15
N PHE A 267 -0.11 -18.26 -5.18
CA PHE A 267 1.00 -18.00 -4.29
C PHE A 267 2.30 -17.95 -5.07
N GLY A 268 3.29 -17.25 -4.54
CA GLY A 268 4.49 -16.97 -5.32
C GLY A 268 5.61 -16.37 -4.50
N ASN A 269 6.72 -16.10 -5.17
CA ASN A 269 7.89 -15.51 -4.55
C ASN A 269 8.69 -14.62 -5.51
N SER A 270 9.52 -13.79 -4.91
CA SER A 270 10.65 -13.17 -5.58
C SER A 270 11.83 -13.08 -4.61
N SER A 271 12.85 -13.91 -4.82
CA SER A 271 14.13 -13.87 -4.10
C SER A 271 15.09 -12.82 -4.68
N THR A 272 14.60 -11.61 -4.88
CA THR A 272 15.36 -10.48 -5.44
C THR A 272 15.44 -9.35 -4.42
N ALA A 273 16.45 -8.49 -4.52
CA ALA A 273 16.61 -7.33 -3.65
C ALA A 273 17.45 -6.26 -4.35
N LEU A 274 17.29 -5.01 -3.91
CA LEU A 274 18.26 -3.96 -4.20
C LEU A 274 19.40 -4.12 -3.19
N THR A 275 20.56 -4.58 -3.65
CA THR A 275 21.71 -4.94 -2.79
C THR A 275 22.80 -3.87 -2.77
N GLN A 276 22.69 -2.84 -3.61
CA GLN A 276 23.68 -1.78 -3.77
C GLN A 276 23.05 -0.39 -3.66
N GLY A 277 23.89 0.59 -3.40
CA GLY A 277 23.51 1.99 -3.30
C GLY A 277 22.77 2.31 -2.00
N PRO A 278 22.44 3.59 -1.79
CA PRO A 278 21.85 4.02 -0.53
C PRO A 278 20.39 3.56 -0.35
N PHE A 279 19.72 3.18 -1.44
CA PHE A 279 18.34 2.69 -1.45
C PHE A 279 18.24 1.15 -1.37
N TRP A 280 19.26 0.46 -0.89
CA TRP A 280 19.22 -0.99 -0.67
C TRP A 280 17.98 -1.39 0.15
N ARG A 281 17.36 -2.53 -0.19
CA ARG A 281 16.15 -3.09 0.43
C ARG A 281 15.73 -4.40 -0.25
N CYS A 282 15.09 -5.31 0.49
CA CYS A 282 14.33 -6.41 -0.08
C CYS A 282 13.01 -5.93 -0.74
N GLN A 283 12.37 -6.83 -1.48
CA GLN A 283 11.07 -6.55 -2.11
C GLN A 283 9.99 -6.17 -1.08
N ALA A 284 9.94 -6.85 0.07
CA ALA A 284 8.94 -6.58 1.10
C ALA A 284 9.05 -5.15 1.63
N ARG A 285 10.26 -4.68 1.96
CA ARG A 285 10.47 -3.30 2.44
C ARG A 285 10.21 -2.26 1.34
N MET A 286 10.58 -2.56 0.10
CA MET A 286 10.24 -1.71 -1.05
C MET A 286 8.72 -1.51 -1.18
N LEU A 287 7.94 -2.57 -1.01
CA LEU A 287 6.49 -2.55 -1.10
C LEU A 287 5.84 -1.72 0.02
N VAL A 288 6.24 -1.91 1.28
CA VAL A 288 5.62 -1.22 2.43
C VAL A 288 6.08 0.23 2.62
N CYS A 289 7.11 0.68 1.90
CA CYS A 289 7.53 2.08 1.92
C CYS A 289 6.91 2.92 0.79
N ASN A 290 6.12 2.32 -0.11
CA ASN A 290 5.53 3.02 -1.26
C ASN A 290 3.99 3.08 -1.13
N PRO A 291 3.40 4.26 -0.81
CA PRO A 291 1.96 4.40 -0.63
C PRO A 291 1.10 3.92 -1.81
N LEU A 292 1.55 4.16 -3.06
CA LEU A 292 0.82 3.69 -4.25
C LEU A 292 0.77 2.16 -4.34
N ARG A 293 1.85 1.48 -3.92
CA ARG A 293 1.92 0.01 -3.95
C ARG A 293 1.05 -0.63 -2.87
N VAL A 294 0.88 0.00 -1.72
CA VAL A 294 0.15 -0.60 -0.59
C VAL A 294 -1.35 -0.78 -0.88
N GLY A 295 -1.97 0.14 -1.63
CA GLY A 295 -3.34 -0.07 -2.12
C GLY A 295 -3.47 -1.36 -2.95
N GLY A 296 -2.52 -1.57 -3.87
CA GLY A 296 -2.41 -2.80 -4.66
C GLY A 296 -2.19 -4.06 -3.81
N LEU A 297 -1.42 -3.98 -2.71
CA LEU A 297 -1.21 -5.12 -1.81
C LEU A 297 -2.49 -5.63 -1.16
N PHE A 298 -3.38 -4.73 -0.74
CA PHE A 298 -4.69 -5.13 -0.23
C PHE A 298 -5.50 -5.83 -1.32
N ASN A 299 -5.47 -5.33 -2.56
CA ASN A 299 -6.13 -5.96 -3.70
C ASN A 299 -5.60 -7.37 -3.99
N LEU A 300 -4.29 -7.60 -3.90
CA LEU A 300 -3.70 -8.94 -4.01
C LEU A 300 -4.19 -9.84 -2.87
N TYR A 301 -4.16 -9.34 -1.63
CA TYR A 301 -4.59 -10.08 -0.45
C TYR A 301 -6.06 -10.54 -0.55
N VAL A 302 -6.99 -9.65 -0.90
CA VAL A 302 -8.39 -10.02 -1.14
C VAL A 302 -8.63 -10.69 -2.49
N SER A 303 -7.62 -10.77 -3.36
CA SER A 303 -7.67 -11.60 -4.57
C SER A 303 -7.20 -13.04 -4.32
N ASN A 304 -7.07 -13.45 -3.05
CA ASN A 304 -6.60 -14.76 -2.61
C ASN A 304 -5.12 -15.02 -2.96
N HIS A 305 -4.29 -13.98 -2.88
CA HIS A 305 -2.86 -14.10 -3.16
C HIS A 305 -2.01 -14.21 -1.90
N SER A 306 -0.95 -15.01 -1.94
CA SER A 306 0.01 -15.15 -0.85
C SER A 306 1.45 -15.17 -1.38
N TYR A 307 2.18 -14.07 -1.22
CA TYR A 307 3.56 -13.96 -1.68
C TYR A 307 4.57 -14.05 -0.54
N VAL A 308 5.71 -14.66 -0.83
CA VAL A 308 6.86 -14.79 0.08
C VAL A 308 8.04 -14.00 -0.47
N TYR A 309 8.66 -13.19 0.38
CA TYR A 309 9.87 -12.43 0.06
C TYR A 309 10.94 -12.63 1.13
N PRO A 310 12.19 -12.96 0.79
CA PRO A 310 13.28 -12.96 1.76
C PRO A 310 13.53 -11.57 2.35
N SER A 311 13.86 -11.50 3.65
CA SER A 311 14.25 -10.25 4.32
C SER A 311 15.60 -9.72 3.86
N HIS A 312 16.45 -10.57 3.29
CA HIS A 312 17.82 -10.25 2.92
C HIS A 312 18.56 -9.57 4.09
N GLN A 313 19.04 -8.34 3.90
CA GLN A 313 19.78 -7.55 4.89
C GLN A 313 18.88 -6.72 5.81
N ASP A 314 17.55 -6.75 5.63
CA ASP A 314 16.62 -5.88 6.35
C ASP A 314 16.26 -6.38 7.77
N TYR A 315 16.73 -7.58 8.13
CA TYR A 315 16.43 -8.22 9.42
C TYR A 315 17.60 -9.11 9.88
N GLN A 316 18.65 -8.47 10.40
CA GLN A 316 19.87 -9.14 10.86
C GLN A 316 20.58 -8.34 11.94
N ALA A 317 21.45 -8.97 12.73
CA ALA A 317 22.09 -8.35 13.90
C ALA A 317 22.83 -7.04 13.59
N ALA A 318 23.45 -6.91 12.40
CA ALA A 318 24.24 -5.74 12.05
C ALA A 318 23.41 -4.44 11.87
N GLN A 319 22.15 -4.53 11.43
CA GLN A 319 21.27 -3.37 11.21
C GLN A 319 20.02 -3.38 12.11
N GLY A 320 19.69 -4.52 12.71
CA GLY A 320 18.46 -4.75 13.44
C GLY A 320 17.27 -5.10 12.53
N ASP A 321 16.06 -4.84 13.03
CA ASP A 321 14.81 -4.83 12.27
C ASP A 321 14.62 -3.43 11.66
N VAL A 322 14.89 -3.29 10.36
CA VAL A 322 14.71 -2.01 9.64
C VAL A 322 13.37 -1.94 8.89
N PHE A 323 12.44 -2.87 9.14
CA PHE A 323 11.09 -2.76 8.59
C PHE A 323 10.33 -1.66 9.31
N PRO A 324 9.81 -0.65 8.60
CA PRO A 324 9.17 0.47 9.25
C PRO A 324 7.75 0.14 9.72
N PHE A 325 7.08 -0.82 9.08
CA PHE A 325 5.69 -1.21 9.37
C PHE A 325 5.51 -2.73 9.19
N ASN A 326 4.53 -3.30 9.91
CA ASN A 326 4.13 -4.71 9.77
C ASN A 326 2.83 -4.80 8.95
N THR A 327 2.58 -5.94 8.30
CA THR A 327 1.43 -6.11 7.40
C THR A 327 1.03 -7.58 7.23
N PRO A 328 -0.26 -7.90 6.99
CA PRO A 328 -0.68 -9.27 6.70
C PRO A 328 -0.66 -9.59 5.19
N TYR A 329 -0.27 -8.64 4.32
CA TYR A 329 -0.45 -8.79 2.87
C TYR A 329 0.54 -9.75 2.20
N PHE A 330 1.64 -10.08 2.86
CA PHE A 330 2.65 -11.01 2.37
C PHE A 330 3.38 -11.67 3.55
N ILE A 331 4.29 -12.58 3.25
CA ILE A 331 5.15 -13.25 4.21
C ILE A 331 6.58 -12.83 3.94
N VAL A 332 7.32 -12.45 4.98
CA VAL A 332 8.75 -12.22 4.88
C VAL A 332 9.49 -13.39 5.52
N SER A 333 10.37 -14.06 4.77
CA SER A 333 11.21 -15.15 5.30
C SER A 333 12.54 -14.60 5.80
N LYS A 334 12.98 -15.02 7.00
CA LYS A 334 14.29 -14.65 7.56
C LYS A 334 15.39 -15.29 6.73
N GLY A 335 16.20 -14.46 6.05
CA GLY A 335 17.33 -14.90 5.23
C GLY A 335 17.30 -14.31 3.81
N SER A 336 18.09 -14.90 2.91
CA SER A 336 18.23 -14.47 1.51
C SER A 336 17.58 -15.50 0.56
N SER A 337 18.00 -15.55 -0.71
CA SER A 337 17.50 -16.52 -1.70
C SER A 337 17.45 -17.94 -1.14
N GLY A 338 16.33 -18.63 -1.37
CA GLY A 338 16.08 -19.97 -0.85
C GLY A 338 15.45 -20.03 0.54
N SER A 339 15.51 -18.94 1.34
CA SER A 339 14.82 -18.88 2.64
C SER A 339 13.29 -18.88 2.51
N ASP A 340 12.78 -18.54 1.32
CA ASP A 340 11.38 -18.57 0.94
C ASP A 340 10.86 -19.99 0.67
N GLN A 341 11.73 -20.94 0.29
CA GLN A 341 11.34 -22.31 -0.09
C GLN A 341 10.53 -23.06 0.98
N PRO A 342 10.90 -23.07 2.28
CA PRO A 342 10.10 -23.73 3.30
C PRO A 342 8.67 -23.16 3.38
N PHE A 343 8.52 -21.85 3.22
CA PHE A 343 7.22 -21.18 3.25
C PHE A 343 6.40 -21.47 2.00
N LEU A 344 7.01 -21.45 0.81
CA LEU A 344 6.33 -21.83 -0.44
C LEU A 344 5.80 -23.25 -0.39
N ARG A 345 6.60 -24.20 0.10
CA ARG A 345 6.18 -25.60 0.27
C ARG A 345 5.07 -25.74 1.30
N ALA A 346 5.11 -24.97 2.38
CA ALA A 346 4.06 -24.97 3.41
C ALA A 346 2.76 -24.33 2.91
N LEU A 347 2.82 -23.24 2.15
CA LEU A 347 1.67 -22.62 1.50
C LEU A 347 1.00 -23.61 0.54
N ALA A 348 1.77 -24.22 -0.36
CA ALA A 348 1.27 -25.21 -1.31
C ALA A 348 0.57 -26.38 -0.59
N ALA A 349 1.17 -26.92 0.48
CA ALA A 349 0.59 -27.99 1.29
C ALA A 349 -0.68 -27.54 2.03
N THR A 350 -0.70 -26.33 2.59
CA THR A 350 -1.85 -25.77 3.32
C THR A 350 -3.03 -25.53 2.39
N LEU A 351 -2.78 -24.95 1.21
CA LEU A 351 -3.78 -24.74 0.17
C LEU A 351 -4.35 -26.07 -0.34
N ALA A 352 -3.53 -27.12 -0.42
CA ALA A 352 -3.98 -28.46 -0.78
C ALA A 352 -4.82 -29.13 0.32
N ALA A 353 -4.54 -28.83 1.58
CA ALA A 353 -5.11 -29.52 2.73
C ALA A 353 -6.55 -29.11 3.08
N PHE A 354 -7.00 -27.92 2.69
CA PHE A 354 -8.41 -27.55 2.86
C PHE A 354 -9.34 -28.59 2.25
N SER A 355 -10.49 -28.84 2.88
CA SER A 355 -11.53 -29.63 2.22
C SER A 355 -12.01 -28.92 0.94
N PRO A 356 -12.44 -29.68 -0.10
CA PRO A 356 -12.89 -29.08 -1.37
C PRO A 356 -13.97 -28.00 -1.18
N GLU A 357 -14.93 -28.26 -0.28
CA GLU A 357 -16.00 -27.30 0.05
C GLU A 357 -15.45 -26.03 0.70
N THR A 358 -14.65 -26.16 1.75
CA THR A 358 -14.10 -25.03 2.49
C THR A 358 -13.21 -24.16 1.61
N LYS A 359 -12.34 -24.78 0.79
CA LYS A 359 -11.50 -24.04 -0.15
C LYS A 359 -12.33 -23.23 -1.14
N ARG A 360 -13.38 -23.84 -1.73
CA ARG A 360 -14.29 -23.13 -2.65
C ARG A 360 -14.94 -21.92 -1.99
N ILE A 361 -15.45 -22.07 -0.77
CA ILE A 361 -16.09 -20.98 -0.02
C ILE A 361 -15.09 -19.87 0.30
N LEU A 362 -13.88 -20.22 0.76
CA LEU A 362 -12.79 -19.27 1.01
C LEU A 362 -12.45 -18.45 -0.23
N VAL A 363 -12.32 -19.10 -1.39
CA VAL A 363 -11.99 -18.43 -2.66
C VAL A 363 -13.10 -17.49 -3.11
N GLN A 364 -14.35 -17.95 -3.12
CA GLN A 364 -15.51 -17.20 -3.56
C GLN A 364 -15.76 -15.95 -2.69
N ASN A 365 -15.47 -16.04 -1.40
CA ASN A 365 -15.69 -14.95 -0.44
C ASN A 365 -14.43 -14.11 -0.18
N ARG A 366 -13.33 -14.32 -0.93
CA ARG A 366 -12.08 -13.56 -0.78
C ARG A 366 -11.43 -13.69 0.61
N LEU A 367 -11.59 -14.86 1.25
CA LEU A 367 -11.11 -15.15 2.61
C LEU A 367 -9.92 -16.13 2.64
N LEU A 368 -9.45 -16.63 1.50
CA LEU A 368 -8.38 -17.65 1.47
C LEU A 368 -7.06 -17.13 2.02
N ALA A 369 -6.52 -16.03 1.48
CA ALA A 369 -5.25 -15.48 1.94
C ALA A 369 -5.31 -14.98 3.40
N PRO A 370 -6.39 -14.31 3.87
CA PRO A 370 -6.55 -14.02 5.29
C PRO A 370 -6.55 -15.26 6.19
N THR A 371 -7.22 -16.33 5.75
CA THR A 371 -7.25 -17.59 6.51
C THR A 371 -5.87 -18.24 6.54
N VAL A 372 -5.13 -18.23 5.43
CA VAL A 372 -3.75 -18.78 5.38
C VAL A 372 -2.80 -17.97 6.27
N GLN A 373 -2.92 -16.64 6.30
CA GLN A 373 -2.16 -15.79 7.23
C GLN A 373 -2.49 -16.11 8.70
N MET A 374 -3.76 -16.32 9.02
CA MET A 374 -4.18 -16.74 10.36
C MET A 374 -3.55 -18.08 10.72
N ILE A 375 -3.67 -19.09 9.85
CA ILE A 375 -3.12 -20.43 10.05
C ILE A 375 -1.61 -20.36 10.29
N LEU A 376 -0.86 -19.69 9.39
CA LEU A 376 0.59 -19.54 9.51
C LEU A 376 0.99 -19.04 10.89
N ARG A 377 0.31 -17.99 11.37
CA ARG A 377 0.63 -17.31 12.64
C ARG A 377 0.22 -18.14 13.84
N ALA A 378 -0.96 -18.75 13.80
CA ALA A 378 -1.49 -19.58 14.88
C ALA A 378 -0.69 -20.87 15.11
N THR A 379 -0.02 -21.37 14.07
CA THR A 379 0.71 -22.64 14.14
C THR A 379 2.22 -22.47 14.23
N GLN A 380 2.76 -21.25 14.39
CA GLN A 380 4.21 -21.10 14.61
C GLN A 380 4.63 -21.89 15.86
N ARG A 381 5.77 -22.58 15.83
CA ARG A 381 6.25 -23.39 16.96
C ARG A 381 6.32 -22.63 18.30
N PRO A 382 6.71 -21.34 18.33
CA PRO A 382 6.68 -20.56 19.57
C PRO A 382 5.27 -20.23 20.10
N VAL A 383 4.22 -20.41 19.31
CA VAL A 383 2.82 -20.19 19.70
C VAL A 383 2.27 -21.47 20.31
N THR A 384 2.51 -21.63 21.62
CA THR A 384 2.26 -22.88 22.34
C THR A 384 0.89 -22.97 23.01
N HIS A 385 0.13 -21.88 23.04
CA HIS A 385 -1.20 -21.79 23.66
C HIS A 385 -2.03 -20.66 23.01
N PRO A 386 -3.37 -20.64 23.14
CA PRO A 386 -4.23 -19.70 22.43
C PRO A 386 -3.89 -18.22 22.64
N ASP A 387 -3.54 -17.81 23.87
CA ASP A 387 -3.23 -16.40 24.16
C ASP A 387 -1.87 -15.95 23.58
N ALA A 388 -0.93 -16.87 23.29
CA ALA A 388 0.29 -16.51 22.54
C ALA A 388 -0.01 -15.94 21.16
N TYR A 389 -1.16 -16.29 20.57
CA TYR A 389 -1.59 -15.70 19.31
C TYR A 389 -1.65 -14.19 19.42
N TYR A 390 -2.10 -13.62 20.54
CA TYR A 390 -2.28 -12.18 20.69
C TYR A 390 -1.02 -11.44 21.16
N THR A 391 0.16 -11.98 20.84
CA THR A 391 1.46 -11.41 21.23
C THR A 391 2.37 -11.23 20.01
N GLY A 392 3.44 -10.44 20.16
CA GLY A 392 4.44 -10.26 19.10
C GLY A 392 5.09 -11.55 18.59
N VAL A 393 5.06 -12.63 19.38
CA VAL A 393 5.62 -13.94 19.01
C VAL A 393 4.90 -14.57 17.82
N ALA A 394 3.57 -14.45 17.75
CA ALA A 394 2.78 -14.93 16.61
C ALA A 394 2.79 -13.94 15.43
N HIS A 395 3.16 -12.69 15.70
CA HIS A 395 3.02 -11.58 14.78
C HIS A 395 4.34 -10.88 14.38
N PRO A 396 5.43 -11.61 14.09
CA PRO A 396 6.66 -10.96 13.65
C PRO A 396 6.47 -10.32 12.26
N ALA A 397 7.28 -9.29 11.97
CA ALA A 397 7.42 -8.77 10.62
C ALA A 397 8.18 -9.75 9.71
N VAL A 398 9.06 -10.58 10.28
CA VAL A 398 9.88 -11.57 9.56
C VAL A 398 9.78 -12.93 10.23
N PHE A 399 9.40 -13.96 9.46
CA PHE A 399 9.23 -15.32 9.95
C PHE A 399 10.49 -16.15 9.77
N ALA A 400 10.91 -16.83 10.83
CA ALA A 400 11.99 -17.81 10.76
C ALA A 400 11.47 -19.17 10.26
N GLY A 401 12.10 -19.75 9.24
CA GLY A 401 11.71 -21.06 8.71
C GLY A 401 11.80 -22.19 9.75
N THR A 402 12.67 -22.05 10.76
CA THR A 402 12.80 -22.97 11.90
C THR A 402 11.56 -23.01 12.80
N ASN A 403 10.75 -21.95 12.79
CA ASN A 403 9.51 -21.86 13.56
C ASN A 403 8.29 -22.42 12.81
N LEU A 404 8.46 -22.81 11.54
CA LEU A 404 7.38 -23.32 10.73
C LEU A 404 6.95 -24.72 11.22
N ASN A 405 5.65 -24.91 11.41
CA ASN A 405 5.04 -26.19 11.76
C ASN A 405 4.02 -26.60 10.70
N VAL A 406 4.51 -27.20 9.61
CA VAL A 406 3.66 -27.52 8.45
C VAL A 406 2.59 -28.57 8.78
N ASP A 407 2.87 -29.51 9.70
CA ASP A 407 1.87 -30.49 10.16
C ASP A 407 0.67 -29.80 10.84
N ALA A 408 0.93 -28.87 11.76
CA ALA A 408 -0.13 -28.09 12.39
C ALA A 408 -0.89 -27.21 11.37
N MET A 409 -0.18 -26.60 10.40
CA MET A 409 -0.82 -25.80 9.34
C MET A 409 -1.82 -26.62 8.52
N VAL A 410 -1.41 -27.79 8.03
CA VAL A 410 -2.30 -28.62 7.18
C VAL A 410 -3.45 -29.22 7.98
N ARG A 411 -3.24 -29.58 9.26
CA ARG A 411 -4.31 -30.09 10.13
C ARG A 411 -5.34 -29.02 10.41
N LEU A 412 -4.91 -27.80 10.73
CA LEU A 412 -5.82 -26.68 10.93
C LEU A 412 -6.59 -26.36 9.65
N ALA A 413 -5.92 -26.32 8.49
CA ALA A 413 -6.58 -26.12 7.20
C ALA A 413 -7.62 -27.20 6.87
N ASN A 414 -7.29 -28.48 7.09
CA ASN A 414 -8.20 -29.60 6.82
C ASN A 414 -9.38 -29.64 7.80
N GLY A 415 -9.17 -29.21 9.05
CA GLY A 415 -10.19 -29.18 10.09
C GLY A 415 -11.15 -27.98 10.03
N LEU A 416 -10.84 -26.96 9.22
CA LEU A 416 -11.76 -25.84 9.00
C LEU A 416 -13.01 -26.28 8.25
N THR A 417 -14.14 -25.71 8.66
CA THR A 417 -15.45 -25.90 8.04
C THR A 417 -16.00 -24.56 7.58
N SER A 418 -17.04 -24.57 6.75
CA SER A 418 -17.73 -23.35 6.31
C SER A 418 -18.23 -22.46 7.46
N ASN A 419 -18.50 -23.04 8.63
CA ASN A 419 -18.97 -22.31 9.81
C ASN A 419 -17.84 -21.78 10.71
N THR A 420 -16.60 -22.24 10.51
CA THR A 420 -15.47 -21.86 11.35
C THR A 420 -14.45 -20.98 10.62
N ILE A 421 -14.67 -20.64 9.35
CA ILE A 421 -13.80 -19.74 8.58
C ILE A 421 -13.58 -18.42 9.35
N PRO A 422 -12.32 -18.02 9.57
CA PRO A 422 -12.01 -16.79 10.30
C PRO A 422 -12.43 -15.55 9.51
N PRO A 423 -12.86 -14.47 10.18
CA PRO A 423 -13.22 -13.23 9.51
C PRO A 423 -11.97 -12.47 9.02
N LEU A 424 -12.15 -11.60 8.03
CA LEU A 424 -11.16 -10.60 7.63
C LEU A 424 -11.44 -9.29 8.37
N VAL A 425 -10.48 -8.81 9.16
CA VAL A 425 -10.56 -7.50 9.82
C VAL A 425 -10.02 -6.40 8.92
N THR A 426 -10.73 -5.27 8.89
CA THR A 426 -10.29 -4.01 8.29
C THR A 426 -10.34 -2.88 9.32
N LEU A 427 -9.61 -1.79 9.06
CA LEU A 427 -9.40 -0.63 9.90
C LEU A 427 -9.69 0.65 9.11
N ARG A 428 -10.17 1.66 9.83
CA ARG A 428 -10.34 3.02 9.33
C ARG A 428 -10.01 4.02 10.43
N VAL A 429 -9.16 4.99 10.12
CA VAL A 429 -8.91 6.12 11.01
C VAL A 429 -10.14 7.03 11.02
N LEU A 430 -10.71 7.27 12.21
CA LEU A 430 -11.85 8.17 12.40
C LEU A 430 -11.39 9.56 12.77
N GLN A 431 -10.37 9.65 13.63
CA GLN A 431 -9.82 10.92 14.10
C GLN A 431 -8.33 10.74 14.33
N GLU A 432 -7.54 11.73 13.93
CA GLU A 432 -6.10 11.74 14.15
C GLU A 432 -5.61 13.17 14.34
N ARG A 433 -4.76 13.38 15.35
CA ARG A 433 -4.07 14.66 15.51
C ARG A 433 -2.86 14.69 14.57
N GLN A 434 -2.91 15.55 13.56
CA GLN A 434 -1.79 15.75 12.65
C GLN A 434 -0.78 16.77 13.21
N PRO A 435 0.53 16.46 13.24
CA PRO A 435 1.55 17.46 13.52
C PRO A 435 1.67 18.43 12.35
N VAL A 436 2.05 19.68 12.64
CA VAL A 436 2.20 20.74 11.65
C VAL A 436 3.61 20.74 11.07
N TYR A 437 3.71 20.54 9.76
CA TYR A 437 4.97 20.62 9.02
C TYR A 437 5.63 21.99 9.17
N GLY A 438 6.93 22.03 9.44
CA GLY A 438 7.68 23.27 9.64
C GLY A 438 7.55 23.87 11.05
N ARG A 439 6.70 23.28 11.91
CA ARG A 439 6.59 23.65 13.34
C ARG A 439 6.89 22.46 14.26
N ASP A 440 6.14 21.38 14.06
CA ASP A 440 6.19 20.19 14.90
C ASP A 440 7.19 19.15 14.37
N PHE A 441 7.63 19.26 13.10
CA PHE A 441 8.67 18.43 12.51
C PHE A 441 9.23 19.05 11.23
N PHE A 442 10.42 18.60 10.84
CA PHE A 442 11.19 19.12 9.71
C PHE A 442 11.74 17.96 8.89
N ASP A 443 11.25 17.80 7.65
CA ASP A 443 11.68 16.76 6.72
C ASP A 443 11.46 17.22 5.26
N GLY A 444 11.88 16.43 4.27
CA GLY A 444 11.48 16.65 2.86
C GLY A 444 10.09 16.08 2.56
N PHE A 445 9.50 15.34 3.50
CA PHE A 445 8.17 14.75 3.41
C PHE A 445 7.20 15.56 4.28
N PRO A 446 6.22 16.28 3.70
CA PRO A 446 5.35 17.19 4.44
C PRO A 446 4.27 16.50 5.27
N ALA A 447 4.08 15.18 5.11
CA ALA A 447 3.10 14.39 5.86
C ALA A 447 3.77 13.55 6.97
N ALA A 448 3.12 13.46 8.12
CA ALA A 448 3.51 12.55 9.20
C ALA A 448 2.96 11.13 9.01
N GLY A 449 1.80 11.00 8.35
CA GLY A 449 1.28 9.70 7.91
C GLY A 449 1.98 9.19 6.66
N LEU A 450 2.22 7.88 6.59
CA LEU A 450 2.74 7.26 5.37
C LEU A 450 1.60 6.74 4.47
N TYR A 451 0.66 5.97 5.02
CA TYR A 451 -0.57 5.55 4.35
C TYR A 451 -1.59 4.95 5.32
N ASP A 452 -2.84 4.88 4.84
CA ASP A 452 -3.93 4.07 5.37
C ASP A 452 -4.34 3.02 4.35
N SER A 453 -4.39 1.76 4.76
CA SER A 453 -4.87 0.63 3.97
C SER A 453 -5.80 -0.22 4.84
N PRO A 454 -6.79 -0.92 4.26
CA PRO A 454 -7.83 -1.56 5.07
C PRO A 454 -7.31 -2.51 6.15
N ALA A 455 -6.20 -3.24 5.98
CA ALA A 455 -5.63 -4.06 7.08
C ALA A 455 -4.25 -3.59 7.58
N CYS A 456 -3.82 -2.37 7.21
CA CYS A 456 -2.52 -1.82 7.61
C CYS A 456 -2.53 -0.28 7.62
N ILE A 457 -2.34 0.32 8.80
CA ILE A 457 -2.18 1.76 9.01
C ILE A 457 -0.73 2.04 9.41
N ALA A 458 -0.05 2.95 8.70
CA ALA A 458 1.37 3.22 8.89
C ALA A 458 1.65 4.70 9.20
N ARG A 459 2.39 4.97 10.29
CA ARG A 459 2.75 6.31 10.74
C ARG A 459 4.24 6.45 11.01
N VAL A 460 4.88 7.47 10.42
CA VAL A 460 6.21 7.88 10.85
C VAL A 460 6.03 8.86 12.01
N PHE A 461 6.62 8.58 13.17
CA PHE A 461 6.52 9.41 14.37
C PHE A 461 7.38 10.68 14.23
N ARG A 462 7.05 11.56 13.28
CA ARG A 462 7.84 12.76 12.97
C ARG A 462 7.66 13.89 13.97
N GLY A 463 6.43 14.07 14.45
CA GLY A 463 6.10 15.17 15.35
C GLY A 463 6.91 15.09 16.64
N VAL A 464 7.47 16.21 17.08
CA VAL A 464 8.30 16.31 18.30
C VAL A 464 7.50 16.17 19.59
N GLY A 465 6.17 16.21 19.52
CA GLY A 465 5.29 15.95 20.67
C GLY A 465 5.61 14.59 21.32
N TRP A 466 5.42 14.50 22.62
CA TRP A 466 5.68 13.27 23.38
C TRP A 466 4.84 12.08 22.93
N SER A 467 3.62 12.32 22.45
CA SER A 467 2.70 11.25 22.07
C SER A 467 1.90 11.59 20.82
N HIS A 468 1.55 10.56 20.06
CA HIS A 468 0.62 10.61 18.94
C HIS A 468 -0.68 9.90 19.31
N SER A 469 -1.83 10.42 18.85
CA SER A 469 -3.14 9.84 19.20
C SER A 469 -4.07 9.79 18.00
N LEU A 470 -4.81 8.69 17.93
CA LEU A 470 -5.83 8.45 16.92
C LEU A 470 -6.98 7.61 17.48
N THR A 471 -8.15 7.77 16.88
CA THR A 471 -9.31 6.91 17.07
C THR A 471 -9.47 6.06 15.81
N VAL A 472 -9.49 4.74 15.97
CA VAL A 472 -9.56 3.78 14.87
C VAL A 472 -10.81 2.92 15.03
N ALA A 473 -11.56 2.76 13.96
CA ALA A 473 -12.63 1.76 13.86
C ALA A 473 -12.11 0.51 13.15
N ALA A 474 -12.48 -0.65 13.67
CA ALA A 474 -12.32 -1.94 13.04
C ALA A 474 -13.67 -2.44 12.51
N SER A 475 -13.64 -3.18 11.41
CA SER A 475 -14.79 -3.84 10.80
C SER A 475 -14.38 -5.23 10.33
N ALA A 476 -15.34 -6.14 10.19
CA ALA A 476 -15.06 -7.51 9.78
C ALA A 476 -15.91 -7.90 8.57
N ALA A 477 -15.28 -8.50 7.58
CA ALA A 477 -15.96 -9.30 6.56
C ALA A 477 -15.95 -10.75 7.03
N ALA A 478 -17.14 -11.31 7.24
CA ALA A 478 -17.35 -12.67 7.71
C ALA A 478 -18.45 -13.35 6.89
N LEU A 479 -18.49 -14.68 6.93
CA LEU A 479 -19.63 -15.41 6.37
C LEU A 479 -20.90 -15.14 7.19
N PRO A 480 -22.11 -15.16 6.58
CA PRO A 480 -23.35 -14.79 7.27
C PRO A 480 -23.65 -15.53 8.58
N GLY A 481 -23.10 -16.74 8.78
CA GLY A 481 -23.25 -17.51 10.02
C GLY A 481 -22.43 -17.00 11.20
N ALA A 482 -21.43 -16.14 10.98
CA ALA A 482 -20.58 -15.56 12.03
C ALA A 482 -21.17 -14.22 12.51
N THR A 483 -22.18 -14.27 13.37
CA THR A 483 -22.94 -13.09 13.82
C THR A 483 -22.46 -12.49 15.14
N ASN A 484 -21.79 -13.27 16.00
CA ASN A 484 -21.34 -12.84 17.34
C ASN A 484 -19.81 -12.72 17.42
N LEU A 485 -19.24 -11.76 16.69
CA LEU A 485 -17.80 -11.52 16.72
C LEU A 485 -17.38 -10.82 18.01
N THR A 486 -16.33 -11.33 18.67
CA THR A 486 -15.66 -10.64 19.78
C THR A 486 -14.39 -9.96 19.31
N TRP A 487 -14.08 -8.79 19.85
CA TRP A 487 -12.98 -7.94 19.39
C TRP A 487 -11.86 -7.85 20.43
N ARG A 488 -10.62 -7.82 19.95
CA ARG A 488 -9.44 -7.63 20.80
C ARG A 488 -8.44 -6.70 20.11
N TRP A 489 -7.96 -5.70 20.85
CA TRP A 489 -6.89 -4.81 20.43
C TRP A 489 -5.67 -5.06 21.32
N VAL A 490 -4.50 -5.28 20.73
CA VAL A 490 -3.28 -5.63 21.49
C VAL A 490 -2.05 -4.91 20.96
N LEU A 491 -1.15 -4.59 21.89
CA LEU A 491 0.23 -4.21 21.59
C LEU A 491 1.02 -5.49 21.27
N LEU A 492 1.59 -5.57 20.08
CA LEU A 492 2.38 -6.70 19.61
C LEU A 492 3.89 -6.43 19.73
N GLN A 493 4.32 -5.19 19.50
CA GLN A 493 5.70 -4.75 19.66
C GLN A 493 5.74 -3.32 20.19
N GLY A 494 6.59 -3.08 21.19
CA GLY A 494 6.73 -1.77 21.85
C GLY A 494 6.78 -1.90 23.37
N ASP A 495 6.98 -0.76 24.03
CA ASP A 495 6.92 -0.67 25.49
C ASP A 495 5.46 -0.49 25.95
N PRO A 496 4.88 -1.44 26.70
CA PRO A 496 3.51 -1.34 27.18
C PRO A 496 3.27 -0.13 28.09
N ALA A 497 4.29 0.40 28.77
CA ALA A 497 4.15 1.61 29.59
C ALA A 497 3.96 2.88 28.75
N LYS A 498 4.25 2.82 27.45
CA LYS A 498 4.19 3.95 26.50
C LYS A 498 3.03 3.85 25.52
N VAL A 499 2.15 2.86 25.66
CA VAL A 499 1.02 2.66 24.77
C VAL A 499 -0.27 2.52 25.57
N THR A 500 -1.28 3.30 25.21
CA THR A 500 -2.64 3.17 25.75
C THR A 500 -3.59 2.78 24.63
N ILE A 501 -4.40 1.76 24.88
CA ILE A 501 -5.45 1.28 23.98
C ILE A 501 -6.74 1.23 24.80
N ARG A 502 -7.74 2.03 24.43
CA ARG A 502 -9.04 2.08 25.12
C ARG A 502 -10.16 1.91 24.11
N THR A 503 -10.96 0.85 24.26
CA THR A 503 -12.19 0.68 23.49
C THR A 503 -13.21 1.75 23.85
N LEU A 504 -13.92 2.28 22.86
CA LEU A 504 -14.86 3.40 23.03
C LEU A 504 -16.33 2.98 22.92
N ASP A 505 -16.60 1.83 22.32
CA ASP A 505 -17.93 1.27 22.13
C ASP A 505 -18.08 -0.07 22.86
N PRO A 506 -19.31 -0.49 23.21
CA PRO A 506 -19.57 -1.76 23.89
C PRO A 506 -19.15 -3.00 23.07
N ALA A 507 -19.15 -2.92 21.74
CA ALA A 507 -18.73 -4.04 20.90
C ALA A 507 -17.20 -4.17 20.79
N GLY A 508 -16.44 -3.16 21.21
CA GLY A 508 -14.98 -3.14 21.15
C GLY A 508 -14.41 -2.90 19.73
N GLN A 509 -15.23 -2.38 18.82
CA GLN A 509 -14.85 -2.14 17.42
C GLN A 509 -14.09 -0.84 17.22
N VAL A 510 -14.17 0.10 18.15
CA VAL A 510 -13.55 1.42 18.07
C VAL A 510 -12.59 1.57 19.23
N ALA A 511 -11.34 1.92 18.95
CA ALA A 511 -10.31 2.15 19.96
C ALA A 511 -9.71 3.55 19.85
N ALA A 512 -9.59 4.25 20.98
CA ALA A 512 -8.66 5.36 21.14
C ALA A 512 -7.27 4.80 21.46
N ILE A 513 -6.29 5.15 20.64
CA ILE A 513 -4.92 4.66 20.73
C ILE A 513 -3.99 5.86 20.90
N THR A 514 -3.16 5.81 21.93
CA THR A 514 -2.11 6.79 22.19
C THR A 514 -0.77 6.06 22.28
N VAL A 515 0.21 6.52 21.50
CA VAL A 515 1.58 6.00 21.49
C VAL A 515 2.51 7.13 21.88
N ALA A 516 3.26 6.94 22.97
CA ALA A 516 4.31 7.87 23.40
C ALA A 516 5.63 7.60 22.65
N TYR A 517 6.55 8.56 22.73
CA TYR A 517 7.85 8.47 22.07
C TYR A 517 8.66 7.28 22.59
N HIS A 518 9.02 6.39 21.67
CA HIS A 518 9.96 5.31 21.93
C HIS A 518 11.33 5.73 21.37
N GLU A 519 12.35 5.72 22.22
CA GLU A 519 13.73 5.91 21.77
C GLU A 519 14.06 4.75 20.81
N PRO A 520 14.42 5.02 19.54
CA PRO A 520 14.73 3.98 18.56
C PRO A 520 15.82 3.00 19.04
N GLY A 521 15.74 1.76 18.57
CA GLY A 521 16.71 0.71 18.90
C GLY A 521 16.35 -0.15 20.12
N PHE A 522 15.08 -0.19 20.51
CA PHE A 522 14.58 -1.09 21.55
C PHE A 522 14.50 -2.55 21.05
N PRO A 523 14.57 -3.56 21.94
CA PRO A 523 14.51 -4.97 21.54
C PRO A 523 13.21 -5.32 20.78
N SER A 524 13.31 -6.08 19.69
CA SER A 524 12.13 -6.63 19.01
C SER A 524 11.43 -7.69 19.88
N ALA A 525 10.09 -7.69 19.85
CA ALA A 525 9.30 -8.64 20.63
C ALA A 525 9.46 -10.10 20.17
N ALA A 526 9.70 -10.32 18.88
CA ALA A 526 9.85 -11.66 18.29
C ALA A 526 11.29 -12.20 18.34
N ASP A 527 12.28 -11.30 18.36
CA ASP A 527 13.70 -11.63 18.45
C ASP A 527 14.41 -10.52 19.26
N PRO A 528 14.49 -10.65 20.59
CA PRO A 528 15.08 -9.61 21.45
C PRO A 528 16.55 -9.30 21.17
N SER A 529 17.24 -10.11 20.36
CA SER A 529 18.61 -9.83 19.91
C SER A 529 18.70 -8.74 18.85
N LEU A 530 17.56 -8.36 18.24
CA LEU A 530 17.49 -7.34 17.20
C LEU A 530 16.94 -6.03 17.76
N ALA A 531 17.64 -4.94 17.43
CA ALA A 531 17.16 -3.59 17.68
C ALA A 531 16.06 -3.23 16.66
N ALA A 532 14.93 -2.75 17.15
CA ALA A 532 13.78 -2.30 16.36
C ALA A 532 13.49 -0.83 16.64
N SER A 533 12.81 -0.19 15.69
CA SER A 533 12.35 1.20 15.82
C SER A 533 10.86 1.31 15.50
N ARG A 534 10.11 0.23 15.67
CA ARG A 534 8.69 0.11 15.28
C ARG A 534 7.84 -0.39 16.43
N VAL A 535 6.76 0.32 16.72
CA VAL A 535 5.64 -0.16 17.54
C VAL A 535 4.59 -0.79 16.63
N ASP A 536 4.09 -1.96 16.98
CA ASP A 536 3.01 -2.66 16.28
C ASP A 536 1.83 -2.90 17.22
N ILE A 537 0.64 -2.45 16.80
CA ILE A 537 -0.64 -2.71 17.46
C ILE A 537 -1.51 -3.48 16.44
N ALA A 538 -2.35 -4.40 16.90
CA ALA A 538 -3.28 -5.09 16.01
C ALA A 538 -4.69 -5.20 16.60
N ALA A 539 -5.66 -5.18 15.69
CA ALA A 539 -7.04 -5.53 15.97
C ALA A 539 -7.34 -6.95 15.45
N PHE A 540 -8.12 -7.68 16.22
CA PHE A 540 -8.58 -9.02 15.91
C PHE A 540 -10.08 -9.13 16.13
N ALA A 541 -10.74 -9.89 15.27
CA ALA A 541 -12.08 -10.41 15.50
C ALA A 541 -11.99 -11.92 15.74
N HIS A 542 -12.85 -12.48 16.59
CA HIS A 542 -12.94 -13.91 16.84
C HIS A 542 -14.37 -14.38 16.60
N ASN A 543 -14.54 -15.46 15.84
CA ASN A 543 -15.86 -15.97 15.44
C ASN A 543 -16.43 -17.04 16.41
N GLY A 544 -15.77 -17.25 17.55
CA GLY A 544 -16.08 -18.32 18.52
C GLY A 544 -15.24 -19.59 18.33
N ALA A 545 -14.72 -19.84 17.12
CA ALA A 545 -13.84 -20.98 16.83
C ALA A 545 -12.39 -20.56 16.57
N HIS A 546 -12.18 -19.50 15.79
CA HIS A 546 -10.86 -19.03 15.38
C HIS A 546 -10.77 -17.49 15.38
N PRO A 547 -9.58 -16.94 15.68
CA PRO A 547 -9.30 -15.53 15.46
C PRO A 547 -9.18 -15.20 13.98
N SER A 548 -9.33 -13.93 13.61
CA SER A 548 -8.90 -13.39 12.33
C SER A 548 -7.37 -13.35 12.21
N ALA A 549 -6.86 -13.20 10.99
CA ALA A 549 -5.54 -12.59 10.82
C ALA A 549 -5.51 -11.15 11.42
N PRO A 550 -4.34 -10.63 11.82
CA PRO A 550 -4.23 -9.28 12.36
C PRO A 550 -4.51 -8.21 11.29
N ALA A 551 -5.18 -7.13 11.68
CA ALA A 551 -5.06 -5.86 10.98
C ALA A 551 -4.16 -4.92 11.80
N PHE A 552 -3.11 -4.37 11.17
CA PHE A 552 -2.03 -3.69 11.87
C PHE A 552 -2.17 -2.17 11.88
N LEU A 553 -1.72 -1.57 12.98
CA LEU A 553 -1.38 -0.17 13.13
C LEU A 553 0.07 -0.09 13.62
N SER A 554 0.94 0.51 12.81
CA SER A 554 2.37 0.56 13.09
C SER A 554 2.89 2.01 13.17
N PHE A 555 3.76 2.27 14.16
CA PHE A 555 4.47 3.54 14.34
C PHE A 555 5.97 3.34 14.22
N TYR A 556 6.59 4.03 13.25
CA TYR A 556 8.03 4.01 13.04
C TYR A 556 8.70 5.25 13.65
N PHE A 557 9.71 5.03 14.50
CA PHE A 557 10.50 6.07 15.13
C PHE A 557 11.80 6.26 14.35
N LEU A 558 12.14 7.51 14.05
CA LEU A 558 13.30 7.84 13.23
C LEU A 558 14.59 7.67 14.06
N ASN A 559 15.45 6.74 13.66
CA ASN A 559 16.72 6.49 14.34
C ASN A 559 17.76 7.61 14.14
N ASN A 560 17.54 8.51 13.17
CA ASN A 560 18.44 9.62 12.85
C ASN A 560 18.15 10.90 13.68
N GLU A 561 17.55 10.75 14.85
CA GLU A 561 17.29 11.83 15.80
C GLU A 561 17.31 11.30 17.24
N THR A 562 17.72 12.13 18.19
CA THR A 562 17.53 11.89 19.62
C THR A 562 16.76 13.04 20.23
N ARG A 563 15.80 12.72 21.10
CA ARG A 563 14.91 13.69 21.72
C ARG A 563 15.08 13.70 23.23
N VAL A 564 15.04 14.89 23.82
CA VAL A 564 15.05 15.06 25.28
C VAL A 564 13.74 15.74 25.68
N TYR A 565 13.07 15.18 26.68
CA TYR A 565 11.83 15.70 27.22
C TYR A 565 12.01 16.09 28.69
N SER A 566 11.23 17.06 29.14
CA SER A 566 11.09 17.39 30.57
C SER A 566 10.27 16.33 31.31
N ALA A 567 10.22 16.42 32.64
CA ALA A 567 9.41 15.55 33.48
C ALA A 567 7.89 15.62 33.19
N ASP A 568 7.41 16.76 32.69
CA ASP A 568 6.03 16.96 32.22
C ASP A 568 5.86 16.73 30.70
N HIS A 569 6.81 16.01 30.08
CA HIS A 569 6.77 15.56 28.69
C HIS A 569 6.75 16.67 27.62
N ARG A 570 7.30 17.85 27.93
CA ARG A 570 7.57 18.88 26.92
C ARG A 570 8.90 18.60 26.23
N ILE A 571 8.97 18.84 24.93
CA ILE A 571 10.22 18.68 24.18
C ILE A 571 11.21 19.76 24.63
N LEU A 572 12.43 19.35 25.01
CA LEU A 572 13.51 20.26 25.39
C LEU A 572 14.52 20.41 24.25
N SER A 573 14.87 19.32 23.58
CA SER A 573 15.74 19.37 22.41
C SER A 573 15.54 18.20 21.47
N VAL A 574 15.84 18.43 20.19
CA VAL A 574 16.03 17.38 19.19
C VAL A 574 17.41 17.54 18.56
N ASP A 575 18.23 16.50 18.64
CA ASP A 575 19.57 16.48 18.06
C ASP A 575 19.56 15.59 16.81
N TYR A 576 19.71 16.19 15.64
CA TYR A 576 19.81 15.47 14.37
C TYR A 576 21.26 15.25 13.94
N ALA A 577 22.15 16.19 14.29
CA ALA A 577 23.56 16.17 13.91
C ALA A 577 24.30 14.99 14.57
N ALA A 578 24.08 14.76 15.88
CA ALA A 578 24.74 13.69 16.64
C ALA A 578 24.36 12.28 16.15
N THR A 579 23.23 12.14 15.48
CA THR A 579 22.66 10.87 14.99
C THR A 579 22.69 10.75 13.48
N SER A 580 23.38 11.65 12.78
CA SER A 580 23.39 11.74 11.31
C SER A 580 23.96 10.51 10.59
N THR A 581 24.71 9.65 11.30
CA THR A 581 25.24 8.37 10.79
C THR A 581 24.34 7.17 11.07
N ARG A 582 23.31 7.32 11.92
CA ARG A 582 22.37 6.23 12.23
C ARG A 582 21.46 5.99 11.03
N TYR A 583 21.25 4.72 10.70
CA TYR A 583 20.47 4.34 9.54
C TYR A 583 18.98 4.65 9.74
N VAL A 584 18.40 5.31 8.74
CA VAL A 584 16.96 5.40 8.50
C VAL A 584 16.76 5.17 7.00
N ASP A 585 15.67 4.50 6.62
CA ASP A 585 15.35 4.32 5.20
C ASP A 585 15.25 5.69 4.51
N PRO A 586 16.05 5.95 3.46
CA PRO A 586 16.08 7.25 2.80
C PRO A 586 14.78 7.63 2.08
N VAL A 587 13.84 6.70 1.90
CA VAL A 587 12.49 7.05 1.40
C VAL A 587 11.54 7.50 2.50
N LEU A 588 11.96 7.41 3.77
CA LEU A 588 11.17 7.82 4.93
C LEU A 588 11.70 9.09 5.59
N SER A 589 12.99 9.40 5.53
CA SER A 589 13.51 10.65 6.10
C SER A 589 14.84 11.03 5.48
N TYR A 590 15.07 12.32 5.33
CA TYR A 590 16.37 12.85 4.93
C TYR A 590 17.31 13.00 6.14
N ARG A 591 18.62 12.93 5.88
CA ARG A 591 19.62 13.27 6.89
C ARG A 591 19.55 14.76 7.20
N ARG A 592 19.67 15.09 8.48
CA ARG A 592 19.60 16.46 9.02
C ARG A 592 20.84 16.69 9.85
N ASP A 593 21.38 17.89 9.77
CA ASP A 593 22.64 18.27 10.43
C ASP A 593 22.43 19.56 11.22
N TRP A 594 21.56 19.50 12.22
CA TRP A 594 21.33 20.59 13.17
C TRP A 594 20.81 20.04 14.49
N LYS A 595 20.76 20.90 15.49
CA LYS A 595 20.11 20.64 16.78
C LYS A 595 19.16 21.76 17.11
N ASP A 596 17.98 21.41 17.59
CA ASP A 596 16.96 22.34 18.06
C ASP A 596 16.86 22.28 19.59
N VAL A 597 16.84 23.44 20.24
CA VAL A 597 16.63 23.61 21.69
C VAL A 597 15.39 24.49 21.91
N TYR A 598 14.36 23.92 22.52
CA TYR A 598 13.04 24.52 22.66
C TYR A 598 12.96 25.42 23.90
N ARG A 599 12.24 26.53 23.79
CA ARG A 599 12.08 27.55 24.82
C ARG A 599 10.62 27.70 25.22
N TYR A 600 10.41 27.95 26.51
CA TYR A 600 9.08 28.08 27.10
C TYR A 600 9.02 29.32 27.98
N ASN A 601 7.84 29.94 28.07
CA ASN A 601 7.59 31.00 29.06
C ASN A 601 7.32 30.40 30.45
N GLY A 602 7.15 31.26 31.46
CA GLY A 602 6.83 30.86 32.84
C GLY A 602 5.49 30.11 33.00
N LYS A 603 4.63 30.10 31.97
CA LYS A 603 3.38 29.33 31.90
C LYS A 603 3.54 28.01 31.12
N ASN A 604 4.77 27.59 30.85
CA ASN A 604 5.10 26.37 30.09
C ASN A 604 4.58 26.36 28.64
N GLN A 605 4.31 27.53 28.05
CA GLN A 605 3.91 27.64 26.64
C GLN A 605 5.14 27.82 25.75
N LEU A 606 5.17 27.13 24.60
CA LEU A 606 6.27 27.21 23.64
C LEU A 606 6.38 28.64 23.09
N THR A 607 7.55 29.26 23.25
CA THR A 607 7.86 30.58 22.67
C THR A 607 8.70 30.49 21.40
N GLY A 608 9.32 29.34 21.14
CA GLY A 608 10.12 29.06 19.95
C GLY A 608 11.28 28.12 20.26
N TRP A 609 12.28 28.05 19.38
CA TRP A 609 13.49 27.26 19.60
C TRP A 609 14.72 27.94 19.00
N ASP A 610 15.90 27.54 19.46
CA ASP A 610 17.17 27.88 18.81
C ASP A 610 17.69 26.67 18.05
N ARG A 611 18.14 26.93 16.82
CA ARG A 611 18.75 25.93 15.95
C ARG A 611 20.23 26.20 15.81
N SER A 612 21.06 25.23 16.18
CA SER A 612 22.50 25.26 15.95
C SER A 612 22.90 24.35 14.80
N ARG A 613 23.77 24.86 13.91
CA ARG A 613 24.41 24.12 12.82
C ARG A 613 25.89 24.51 12.75
N GLY A 614 26.76 23.66 13.31
CA GLY A 614 28.15 24.04 13.53
C GLY A 614 28.23 25.32 14.39
N LEU A 615 28.83 26.38 13.84
CA LEU A 615 28.95 27.68 14.51
C LEU A 615 27.74 28.61 14.28
N ILE A 616 26.80 28.24 13.41
CA ILE A 616 25.62 29.04 13.09
C ILE A 616 24.56 28.80 14.16
N LEU A 617 24.01 29.88 14.71
CA LEU A 617 22.88 29.88 15.64
C LEU A 617 21.75 30.75 15.08
N GLU A 618 20.58 30.16 14.87
CA GLU A 618 19.38 30.86 14.41
C GLU A 618 18.25 30.66 15.41
N SER A 619 17.41 31.68 15.61
CA SER A 619 16.22 31.57 16.46
C SER A 619 14.96 31.41 15.61
N PHE A 620 14.03 30.61 16.11
CA PHE A 620 12.69 30.39 15.55
C PHE A 620 11.61 30.81 16.54
N THR A 621 10.48 31.26 16.01
CA THR A 621 9.25 31.53 16.75
C THR A 621 8.46 30.25 17.03
N ALA A 622 7.43 30.31 17.87
CA ALA A 622 6.53 29.18 18.12
C ALA A 622 5.78 28.70 16.87
N ASP A 623 5.66 29.55 15.84
CA ASP A 623 5.01 29.25 14.56
C ASP A 623 5.97 28.65 13.52
N GLY A 624 7.26 28.50 13.84
CA GLY A 624 8.26 27.95 12.92
C GLY A 624 8.81 28.94 11.90
N LEU A 625 8.69 30.25 12.17
CA LEU A 625 9.32 31.29 11.38
C LEU A 625 10.71 31.60 11.95
N ARG A 626 11.71 31.81 11.09
CA ARG A 626 13.03 32.25 11.55
C ARG A 626 12.97 33.72 11.93
N VAL A 627 13.39 34.05 13.16
CA VAL A 627 13.49 35.41 13.67
C VAL A 627 14.56 36.19 12.90
N GLU A 628 14.24 37.39 12.44
CA GLU A 628 15.20 38.31 11.79
C GLU A 628 15.57 39.46 12.73
N THR A 629 14.59 40.02 13.44
CA THR A 629 14.81 41.10 14.41
C THR A 629 14.01 40.85 15.68
N ARG A 630 14.41 41.50 16.78
CA ARG A 630 13.74 41.44 18.09
C ARG A 630 13.42 42.84 18.59
N ASP A 631 12.35 42.95 19.36
CA ASP A 631 12.01 44.18 20.06
C ASP A 631 12.88 44.39 21.32
N ALA A 632 12.68 45.51 22.02
CA ALA A 632 13.43 45.85 23.24
C ALA A 632 13.24 44.85 24.41
N LEU A 633 12.20 44.01 24.35
CA LEU A 633 11.93 42.95 25.34
C LEU A 633 12.49 41.59 24.90
N GLY A 634 13.22 41.56 23.77
CA GLY A 634 13.80 40.34 23.21
C GLY A 634 12.79 39.45 22.49
N ARG A 635 11.57 39.92 22.24
CA ARG A 635 10.53 39.15 21.52
C ARG A 635 10.71 39.31 20.00
N PRO A 636 10.33 38.33 19.17
CA PRO A 636 10.38 38.47 17.71
C PRO A 636 9.66 39.73 17.21
N GLN A 637 10.31 40.57 16.41
CA GLN A 637 9.67 41.74 15.80
C GLN A 637 9.38 41.46 14.32
N THR A 638 10.38 41.00 13.58
CA THR A 638 10.21 40.47 12.21
C THR A 638 10.72 39.04 12.12
N ALA A 639 10.08 38.24 11.26
CA ALA A 639 10.44 36.86 11.01
C ALA A 639 10.21 36.48 9.54
N ARG A 640 10.81 35.37 9.11
CA ARG A 640 10.75 34.87 7.75
C ARG A 640 10.32 33.41 7.72
N ALA A 641 9.49 33.04 6.75
CA ALA A 641 9.19 31.63 6.50
C ALA A 641 10.44 30.89 5.99
N VAL A 642 10.53 29.60 6.30
CA VAL A 642 11.59 28.73 5.80
C VAL A 642 11.00 27.53 5.08
N ARG A 643 11.78 26.95 4.17
CA ARG A 643 11.47 25.68 3.51
C ARG A 643 12.57 24.68 3.80
N TYR A 644 12.20 23.40 3.82
CA TYR A 644 13.14 22.29 3.97
C TYR A 644 13.21 21.53 2.66
N LEU A 645 14.36 21.59 2.00
CA LEU A 645 14.56 21.03 0.68
C LEU A 645 15.75 20.06 0.70
N PRO A 646 15.69 18.94 0.00
CA PRO A 646 16.87 18.09 -0.18
C PRO A 646 17.91 18.83 -1.02
N ARG A 647 19.16 18.85 -0.56
CA ARG A 647 20.29 19.36 -1.33
C ARG A 647 20.52 18.47 -2.54
N THR A 648 20.91 19.06 -3.68
CA THR A 648 21.35 18.26 -4.83
C THR A 648 22.52 17.35 -4.42
N PRO A 649 22.40 16.02 -4.59
CA PRO A 649 23.49 15.10 -4.29
C PRO A 649 24.74 15.42 -5.12
N VAL A 650 25.93 15.17 -4.58
CA VAL A 650 27.19 15.33 -5.33
C VAL A 650 27.30 14.25 -6.42
N ASN A 651 26.73 13.07 -6.18
CA ASN A 651 26.56 12.00 -7.15
C ASN A 651 25.39 11.07 -6.76
N GLU A 652 25.03 10.15 -7.64
CA GLU A 652 23.91 9.19 -7.46
C GLU A 652 24.10 8.22 -6.27
N LYS A 653 25.32 8.10 -5.72
CA LYS A 653 25.62 7.22 -4.59
C LYS A 653 25.47 7.91 -3.23
N THR A 654 25.41 9.25 -3.21
CA THR A 654 25.26 10.02 -1.98
C THR A 654 23.80 10.35 -1.70
N LEU A 655 23.35 10.14 -0.47
CA LEU A 655 22.03 10.61 -0.04
C LEU A 655 22.05 12.14 0.11
N PRO A 656 21.00 12.83 -0.34
CA PRO A 656 20.89 14.26 -0.12
C PRO A 656 20.67 14.59 1.36
N ASP A 657 21.33 15.63 1.83
CA ASP A 657 21.03 16.25 3.11
C ASP A 657 19.84 17.18 2.98
N LEU A 658 18.99 17.21 4.00
CA LEU A 658 17.97 18.22 4.11
C LEU A 658 18.63 19.55 4.47
N VAL A 659 18.26 20.62 3.76
CA VAL A 659 18.70 21.98 4.04
C VAL A 659 17.51 22.87 4.33
N GLN A 660 17.70 23.79 5.26
CA GLN A 660 16.77 24.88 5.53
C GLN A 660 17.12 26.04 4.59
N VAL A 661 16.13 26.57 3.89
CA VAL A 661 16.28 27.75 3.02
C VAL A 661 15.23 28.80 3.35
N ASN A 662 15.57 30.06 3.10
CA ASN A 662 14.64 31.17 3.27
C ASN A 662 13.54 31.14 2.21
N ASP A 663 12.32 31.44 2.65
CA ASP A 663 11.20 31.80 1.78
C ASP A 663 11.14 33.33 1.62
N ASP A 664 10.50 33.81 0.57
CA ASP A 664 10.37 35.25 0.30
C ASP A 664 9.37 35.91 1.27
N ARG A 665 8.46 35.12 1.82
CA ARG A 665 7.42 35.57 2.77
C ARG A 665 8.02 36.01 4.11
N THR A 666 7.75 37.27 4.47
CA THR A 666 8.13 37.86 5.75
C THR A 666 6.90 38.21 6.59
N PHE A 667 7.11 38.32 7.89
CA PHE A 667 6.06 38.53 8.87
C PHE A 667 6.51 39.56 9.91
N THR A 668 5.58 40.42 10.31
CA THR A 668 5.72 41.29 11.48
C THR A 668 4.91 40.71 12.62
N TYR A 669 5.48 40.65 13.82
CA TYR A 669 4.80 40.11 15.00
C TYR A 669 4.05 41.20 15.75
N THR A 670 2.82 40.88 16.14
CA THR A 670 1.98 41.73 16.98
C THR A 670 1.74 41.06 18.33
N TYR A 671 1.63 41.85 19.39
CA TYR A 671 1.50 41.36 20.76
C TYR A 671 0.30 42.01 21.42
N SER A 672 -0.50 41.19 22.10
CA SER A 672 -1.72 41.66 22.77
C SER A 672 -1.44 42.43 24.07
N SER A 673 -0.28 42.23 24.68
CA SER A 673 0.14 42.88 25.92
C SER A 673 1.66 42.83 26.10
N PHE A 674 2.16 43.41 27.20
CA PHE A 674 3.56 43.29 27.61
C PHE A 674 3.94 41.85 28.00
N ASP A 675 3.02 41.12 28.63
CA ASP A 675 3.24 39.73 29.09
C ASP A 675 3.04 38.68 27.98
N ASP A 676 2.59 39.10 26.80
CA ASP A 676 2.48 38.25 25.62
C ASP A 676 3.88 38.02 25.04
N ALA A 677 4.42 36.82 25.27
CA ALA A 677 5.75 36.40 24.83
C ALA A 677 5.75 35.58 23.53
N ILE A 678 4.58 35.28 22.97
CA ILE A 678 4.44 34.46 21.75
C ILE A 678 4.05 35.35 20.57
N GLY A 679 3.09 36.24 20.77
CA GLY A 679 2.57 37.13 19.74
C GLY A 679 1.81 36.38 18.64
N ARG A 680 1.52 37.12 17.55
CA ARG A 680 0.90 36.59 16.34
C ARG A 680 1.60 37.15 15.10
N PRO A 681 1.96 36.30 14.12
CA PRO A 681 2.54 36.76 12.87
C PRO A 681 1.47 37.40 11.98
N VAL A 682 1.81 38.55 11.40
CA VAL A 682 1.06 39.21 10.32
C VAL A 682 1.94 39.19 9.08
N ALA A 683 1.47 38.58 7.99
CA ALA A 683 2.23 38.55 6.74
C ALA A 683 2.42 39.97 6.21
N ASN A 684 3.63 40.28 5.76
CA ASN A 684 3.89 41.51 5.03
C ASN A 684 3.53 41.28 3.55
N ASP A 685 2.82 42.21 2.94
CA ASP A 685 2.41 42.17 1.52
C ASP A 685 3.61 42.21 0.55
#